data_AF-A0A537JX10-F1
#
_entry.id   AF-A0A537JX10-F1
#
_cell.length_a   1.000
_cell.length_b   1.000
_cell.length_c   1.000
_cell.angle_alpha   90.00
_cell.angle_beta   90.00
_cell.angle_gamma   90.00
#
_symmetry.space_group_name_H-M   'P 1'
#
loop_
_entity.id
_entity.type
_entity.pdbx_description
1 polymer ?
#
loop_
_entity_poly.entity_id
_entity_poly.type
_entity_poly.pdbx_seq_one_letter_code
_entity_poly.pdbx_strand_id
1 'polypeptide(L)'
;MAILMQGSWNIQVTQKNAAHDQRFIISRAATNNGTFPGVVGSPIVTVTGLDWNITVQSKSGSTWLNSTEKIQFPGSAISGFNILSDDASATPDLDFNDLVLHVTPVSASGATDYIIYGNVSCYKGSCRFFNPCFPRFIVIDSAIGLREALLNPHIKDYIQKVYPDKLFEQPVRFPIPLPDPPPFTPLMLPLQSDSLLPNKETTIFRRETIDQGGTRKTTKGEAAAQETFIPIASAKVNSAVSGTSITSSINKVDLARLGDKIRFTCEVNSLPFAILRVLEYDRTNAEKAGGPYTGTGNRQVLGHAITDSFGNYVFRFQRTDFDDLSEIDADVASGESIFTQFKPDIIIQLLDPEDVGSVLHETALYSNINPFKRVDICFPCISGPRACNGQGIIQYIGDLLVILGTTGTRGGDGNILGSTGKITNAGSNVLCAAWAGRLRLIACLKNDNIKFYTVKYKLPSEPASQWKLVTEGCTLPRFNGIDPLPVPTSIRRVRTIAGVSNVDCYENVENSVDANQWITTSNLKAILTSFTYVNDKLSLAQQGTVQFRIEGYQGDAAGTKITTVDETIDLFLDNRGVEADIDPNVQLGGTTLGNCALFTLPFTEVDGIKVVTDEKTPITIRFRAKQESGFMGQYALTIGKGAIGNITLTRTSPAPAVFHTTAQPTGAGQTQVGRSYSDTANLVSCFFSGTPDEPAFPGDYIELTLRPENNWLEPDQNFCAFRIRVDGHIRHTDGENSNPNYSTNEVLIGIERPE
;
A
#
# COMPACT_ATOMS: atom_id res chain seq x y z
N MET A 1 -4.31 23.24 -8.07
CA MET A 1 -4.98 21.97 -7.71
C MET A 1 -6.22 22.30 -6.89
N ALA A 2 -7.14 21.37 -6.63
CA ALA A 2 -8.35 21.67 -5.86
C ALA A 2 -8.23 21.09 -4.45
N ILE A 3 -8.27 21.95 -3.43
CA ILE A 3 -8.35 21.53 -2.03
C ILE A 3 -9.81 21.22 -1.72
N LEU A 4 -10.06 20.00 -1.23
CA LEU A 4 -11.38 19.57 -0.79
C LEU A 4 -11.69 20.17 0.59
N MET A 5 -12.88 20.72 0.72
CA MET A 5 -13.38 21.40 1.91
C MET A 5 -14.76 20.84 2.27
N GLN A 6 -15.05 20.75 3.57
CA GLN A 6 -16.34 20.28 4.09
C GLN A 6 -16.88 21.23 5.17
N GLY A 7 -18.18 21.49 5.14
CA GLY A 7 -18.84 22.41 6.07
C GLY A 7 -18.67 23.88 5.68
N SER A 8 -18.90 24.77 6.67
CA SER A 8 -19.03 26.21 6.45
C SER A 8 -17.75 27.00 6.81
N TRP A 9 -17.15 27.71 5.86
CA TRP A 9 -15.88 28.41 6.08
C TRP A 9 -15.93 29.85 5.60
N ASN A 10 -15.19 30.72 6.27
CA ASN A 10 -14.90 32.08 5.82
C ASN A 10 -13.53 32.08 5.16
N ILE A 11 -13.44 32.70 3.98
CA ILE A 11 -12.22 32.78 3.17
C ILE A 11 -11.85 34.24 2.99
N GLN A 12 -10.61 34.58 3.30
CA GLN A 12 -10.09 35.94 3.19
C GLN A 12 -8.71 35.94 2.53
N VAL A 13 -8.48 36.85 1.59
CA VAL A 13 -7.15 37.11 1.03
C VAL A 13 -6.37 37.99 2.02
N THR A 14 -5.33 37.44 2.64
CA THR A 14 -4.53 38.14 3.67
C THR A 14 -3.22 38.69 3.13
N GLN A 15 -2.62 38.01 2.16
CA GLN A 15 -1.36 38.42 1.55
C GLN A 15 -1.36 38.10 0.06
N LYS A 16 -0.68 38.94 -0.72
CA LYS A 16 -0.38 38.70 -2.13
C LYS A 16 0.99 39.30 -2.46
N ASN A 17 1.91 38.46 -2.92
CA ASN A 17 3.26 38.87 -3.32
C ASN A 17 3.51 38.74 -4.83
N ALA A 18 2.65 38.03 -5.57
CA ALA A 18 2.80 37.92 -7.02
C ALA A 18 2.53 39.24 -7.74
N ALA A 19 3.37 39.55 -8.73
CA ALA A 19 3.23 40.73 -9.59
C ALA A 19 2.07 40.61 -10.60
N HIS A 20 1.65 39.38 -10.93
CA HIS A 20 0.58 39.11 -11.90
C HIS A 20 -0.79 38.94 -11.22
N ASP A 21 -1.87 38.95 -12.01
CA ASP A 21 -3.22 38.75 -11.49
C ASP A 21 -3.38 37.33 -10.94
N GLN A 22 -4.00 37.20 -9.77
CA GLN A 22 -4.38 35.92 -9.17
C GLN A 22 -5.84 35.94 -8.73
N ARG A 23 -6.45 34.77 -8.69
CA ARG A 23 -7.85 34.58 -8.30
C ARG A 23 -8.03 33.22 -7.62
N PHE A 24 -9.10 33.06 -6.88
CA PHE A 24 -9.52 31.75 -6.38
C PHE A 24 -10.92 31.41 -6.89
N ILE A 25 -11.16 30.13 -7.10
CA ILE A 25 -12.42 29.60 -7.62
C ILE A 25 -13.00 28.68 -6.56
N ILE A 26 -14.24 28.93 -6.18
CA ILE A 26 -15.05 28.03 -5.35
C ILE A 26 -16.02 27.30 -6.26
N SER A 27 -16.01 25.98 -6.20
CA SER A 27 -16.96 25.15 -6.92
C SER A 27 -17.65 24.17 -6.00
N ARG A 28 -18.88 23.80 -6.37
CA ARG A 28 -19.70 22.77 -5.73
C ARG A 28 -20.20 23.06 -4.31
N ALA A 29 -19.98 24.26 -3.81
CA ALA A 29 -20.58 24.70 -2.57
C ALA A 29 -22.11 24.81 -2.69
N ALA A 30 -22.82 24.77 -1.56
CA ALA A 30 -24.23 25.12 -1.52
C ALA A 30 -24.42 26.65 -1.71
N THR A 31 -23.45 27.45 -1.27
CA THR A 31 -23.47 28.92 -1.39
C THR A 31 -22.16 29.47 -1.93
N ASN A 32 -22.23 30.63 -2.60
CA ASN A 32 -21.07 31.41 -3.05
C ASN A 32 -20.07 30.66 -3.97
N ASN A 33 -20.60 29.85 -4.89
CA ASN A 33 -19.82 29.36 -6.04
C ASN A 33 -19.42 30.51 -6.96
N GLY A 34 -18.23 30.45 -7.53
CA GLY A 34 -17.78 31.40 -8.53
C GLY A 34 -16.30 31.69 -8.47
N THR A 35 -15.90 32.73 -9.20
CA THR A 35 -14.53 33.22 -9.26
C THR A 35 -14.41 34.50 -8.45
N PHE A 36 -13.41 34.55 -7.58
CA PHE A 36 -13.17 35.66 -6.66
C PHE A 36 -11.77 36.23 -6.85
N PRO A 37 -11.60 37.56 -6.80
CA PRO A 37 -10.31 38.20 -7.01
C PRO A 37 -9.34 37.88 -5.85
N GLY A 38 -8.10 37.54 -6.18
CA GLY A 38 -7.02 37.33 -5.21
C GLY A 38 -6.40 38.66 -4.77
N VAL A 39 -7.21 39.62 -4.31
CA VAL A 39 -6.77 40.96 -3.92
C VAL A 39 -6.92 41.14 -2.41
N VAL A 40 -5.83 41.56 -1.76
CA VAL A 40 -5.81 41.83 -0.31
C VAL A 40 -6.84 42.91 0.03
N GLY A 41 -7.65 42.67 1.05
CA GLY A 41 -8.72 43.57 1.47
C GLY A 41 -10.06 43.34 0.76
N SER A 42 -10.17 42.34 -0.13
CA SER A 42 -11.46 41.89 -0.65
C SER A 42 -12.39 41.42 0.48
N PRO A 43 -13.72 41.55 0.33
CA PRO A 43 -14.67 41.06 1.32
C PRO A 43 -14.47 39.57 1.63
N ILE A 44 -14.73 39.20 2.88
CA ILE A 44 -14.73 37.80 3.30
C ILE A 44 -15.79 37.04 2.52
N VAL A 45 -15.41 35.91 1.93
CA VAL A 45 -16.32 35.01 1.23
C VAL A 45 -16.71 33.89 2.18
N THR A 46 -17.97 33.88 2.62
CA THR A 46 -18.52 32.79 3.44
C THR A 46 -19.07 31.70 2.54
N VAL A 47 -18.49 30.50 2.59
CA VAL A 47 -18.87 29.35 1.78
C VAL A 47 -19.50 28.31 2.68
N THR A 48 -20.64 27.75 2.26
CA THR A 48 -21.29 26.63 2.95
C THR A 48 -21.52 25.49 1.97
N GLY A 49 -21.41 24.25 2.44
CA GLY A 49 -21.65 23.05 1.64
C GLY A 49 -21.23 21.79 2.40
N LEU A 50 -21.79 20.66 2.02
CA LEU A 50 -21.36 19.35 2.55
C LEU A 50 -19.97 18.97 2.01
N ASP A 51 -19.75 19.25 0.74
CA ASP A 51 -18.51 19.06 0.00
C ASP A 51 -18.35 20.20 -1.00
N TRP A 52 -17.17 20.82 -1.04
CA TRP A 52 -16.85 21.83 -2.04
C TRP A 52 -15.35 21.95 -2.21
N ASN A 53 -14.92 22.61 -3.28
CA ASN A 53 -13.50 22.73 -3.57
C ASN A 53 -13.07 24.19 -3.78
N ILE A 54 -11.79 24.43 -3.48
CA ILE A 54 -11.12 25.70 -3.75
C ILE A 54 -9.86 25.46 -4.58
N THR A 55 -9.69 26.27 -5.63
CA THR A 55 -8.51 26.27 -6.49
C THR A 55 -7.98 27.69 -6.62
N VAL A 56 -6.67 27.86 -6.54
CA VAL A 56 -6.01 29.13 -6.83
C VAL A 56 -5.52 29.13 -8.27
N GLN A 57 -5.69 30.26 -8.95
CA GLN A 57 -5.22 30.46 -10.31
C GLN A 57 -4.37 31.71 -10.43
N SER A 58 -3.30 31.62 -11.19
CA SER A 58 -2.48 32.74 -11.61
C SER A 58 -2.65 33.02 -13.10
N LYS A 59 -2.44 34.26 -13.51
CA LYS A 59 -2.56 34.68 -14.90
C LYS A 59 -1.20 34.70 -15.58
N SER A 60 -1.04 33.88 -16.60
CA SER A 60 0.13 33.87 -17.49
C SER A 60 -0.28 34.39 -18.87
N GLY A 61 0.13 35.62 -19.18
CA GLY A 61 -0.31 36.33 -20.38
C GLY A 61 -1.83 36.54 -20.40
N SER A 62 -2.52 35.93 -21.36
CA SER A 62 -3.99 35.96 -21.47
C SER A 62 -4.70 34.77 -20.82
N THR A 63 -3.96 33.80 -20.30
CA THR A 63 -4.51 32.51 -19.84
C THR A 63 -4.44 32.39 -18.33
N TRP A 64 -5.45 31.78 -17.72
CA TRP A 64 -5.46 31.44 -16.30
C TRP A 64 -4.98 30.01 -16.09
N LEU A 65 -3.97 29.85 -15.24
CA LEU A 65 -3.34 28.57 -14.91
C LEU A 65 -3.64 28.23 -13.46
N ASN A 66 -3.79 26.95 -13.15
CA ASN A 66 -3.94 26.50 -11.77
C ASN A 66 -2.57 26.59 -11.08
N SER A 67 -2.52 27.28 -9.93
CA SER A 67 -1.36 27.28 -9.06
C SER A 67 -1.22 25.95 -8.32
N THR A 68 -0.02 25.66 -7.84
CA THR A 68 0.22 24.66 -6.81
C THR A 68 -0.13 25.26 -5.47
N GLU A 69 -0.99 24.60 -4.70
CA GLU A 69 -1.33 25.02 -3.34
C GLU A 69 -0.64 24.17 -2.28
N LYS A 70 -0.38 24.80 -1.13
CA LYS A 70 0.14 24.21 0.08
C LYS A 70 -0.72 24.60 1.27
N ILE A 71 -1.12 23.62 2.07
CA ILE A 71 -1.82 23.83 3.32
C ILE A 71 -0.81 24.13 4.41
N GLN A 72 -0.97 25.27 5.06
CA GLN A 72 -0.26 25.59 6.29
C GLN A 72 -1.18 25.27 7.48
N PHE A 73 -0.72 24.39 8.37
CA PHE A 73 -1.53 23.89 9.46
C PHE A 73 -2.11 24.99 10.37
N PRO A 74 -3.32 24.76 10.91
CA PRO A 74 -3.96 25.69 11.83
C PRO A 74 -3.18 25.83 13.14
N GLY A 75 -3.10 27.05 13.66
CA GLY A 75 -2.56 27.31 15.00
C GLY A 75 -3.53 26.95 16.13
N SER A 76 -4.84 26.97 15.84
CA SER A 76 -5.93 26.61 16.76
C SER A 76 -7.22 26.35 15.95
N ALA A 77 -8.25 25.76 16.59
CA ALA A 77 -9.55 25.55 15.96
C ALA A 77 -10.20 26.86 15.48
N ILE A 78 -10.03 27.94 16.24
CA ILE A 78 -10.69 29.24 15.99
C ILE A 78 -9.92 30.05 14.94
N SER A 79 -8.60 29.98 14.97
CA SER A 79 -7.75 30.73 14.04
C SER A 79 -7.83 30.21 12.61
N GLY A 80 -8.38 29.02 12.37
CA GLY A 80 -8.36 28.42 11.03
C GLY A 80 -6.94 28.13 10.55
N PHE A 81 -6.80 27.95 9.23
CA PHE A 81 -5.56 27.57 8.55
C PHE A 81 -5.31 28.46 7.32
N ASN A 82 -4.13 28.36 6.70
CA ASN A 82 -3.83 29.08 5.46
C ASN A 82 -3.69 28.14 4.28
N ILE A 83 -4.16 28.59 3.12
CA ILE A 83 -3.83 28.03 1.81
C ILE A 83 -2.85 28.98 1.16
N LEU A 84 -1.66 28.47 0.87
CA LEU A 84 -0.56 29.19 0.24
C LEU A 84 -0.46 28.76 -1.22
N SER A 85 -0.27 29.68 -2.15
CA SER A 85 -0.07 29.34 -3.57
C SER A 85 1.30 29.77 -4.09
N ASP A 86 1.72 29.12 -5.18
CA ASP A 86 2.81 29.55 -6.03
C ASP A 86 2.33 30.48 -7.17
N ASP A 87 3.31 31.02 -7.90
CA ASP A 87 3.19 31.94 -9.03
C ASP A 87 2.73 31.22 -10.32
N ALA A 88 2.66 29.88 -10.30
CA ALA A 88 2.39 28.96 -11.41
C ALA A 88 3.19 29.26 -12.70
N SER A 89 4.35 29.89 -12.59
CA SER A 89 5.16 30.31 -13.73
C SER A 89 6.05 29.19 -14.27
N ALA A 90 6.70 29.42 -15.40
CA ALA A 90 7.68 28.48 -15.96
C ALA A 90 8.92 28.29 -15.06
N THR A 91 9.12 29.19 -14.08
CA THR A 91 10.21 29.17 -13.11
C THR A 91 9.64 29.53 -11.73
N PRO A 92 8.89 28.62 -11.09
CA PRO A 92 8.26 28.92 -9.82
C PRO A 92 9.33 29.16 -8.76
N ASP A 93 9.21 30.26 -8.02
CA ASP A 93 9.94 30.45 -6.78
C ASP A 93 9.31 29.55 -5.71
N LEU A 94 10.14 28.75 -5.05
CA LEU A 94 9.69 27.65 -4.19
C LEU A 94 9.07 28.13 -2.84
N ASP A 95 8.69 29.41 -2.73
CA ASP A 95 8.43 30.08 -1.46
C ASP A 95 6.95 30.23 -1.09
N PHE A 96 6.01 29.75 -1.94
CA PHE A 96 4.56 29.61 -1.67
C PHE A 96 3.98 30.81 -0.89
N ASN A 97 4.20 32.03 -1.38
CA ASN A 97 3.69 33.24 -0.72
C ASN A 97 2.96 34.19 -1.67
N ASP A 98 2.73 33.75 -2.91
CA ASP A 98 2.18 34.56 -3.98
C ASP A 98 0.74 34.99 -3.73
N LEU A 99 -0.10 34.05 -3.30
CA LEU A 99 -1.41 34.31 -2.74
C LEU A 99 -1.58 33.52 -1.44
N VAL A 100 -2.00 34.20 -0.39
CA VAL A 100 -2.33 33.57 0.89
C VAL A 100 -3.81 33.77 1.17
N LEU A 101 -4.53 32.66 1.24
CA LEU A 101 -5.91 32.61 1.68
C LEU A 101 -5.96 32.14 3.12
N HIS A 102 -6.52 32.95 4.00
CA HIS A 102 -6.84 32.58 5.36
C HIS A 102 -8.25 32.00 5.42
N VAL A 103 -8.38 30.81 6.00
CA VAL A 103 -9.61 30.02 6.01
C VAL A 103 -10.00 29.70 7.44
N THR A 104 -11.09 30.30 7.92
CA THR A 104 -11.56 30.14 9.31
C THR A 104 -12.92 29.41 9.34
N PRO A 105 -13.14 28.47 10.27
CA PRO A 105 -14.42 27.77 10.35
C PRO A 105 -15.52 28.72 10.82
N VAL A 106 -16.71 28.58 10.25
CA VAL A 106 -17.93 29.23 10.74
C VAL A 106 -18.60 28.28 11.71
N SER A 107 -18.70 28.68 12.99
CA SER A 107 -19.38 27.89 14.01
C SER A 107 -20.86 27.70 13.68
N ALA A 108 -21.33 26.46 13.72
CA ALA A 108 -22.75 26.15 13.66
C ALA A 108 -23.32 26.09 15.08
N SER A 109 -24.54 26.60 15.29
CA SER A 109 -25.23 26.49 16.58
C SER A 109 -25.81 25.08 16.76
N GLY A 110 -25.57 24.44 17.91
CA GLY A 110 -26.17 23.14 18.26
C GLY A 110 -25.45 21.91 17.69
N ALA A 111 -24.17 22.03 17.37
CA ALA A 111 -23.31 20.92 16.95
C ALA A 111 -21.89 21.13 17.45
N THR A 112 -21.20 20.02 17.76
CA THR A 112 -19.77 20.02 18.08
C THR A 112 -18.97 19.96 16.78
N ASP A 113 -18.11 20.95 16.55
CA ASP A 113 -17.20 21.00 15.40
C ASP A 113 -15.91 20.24 15.68
N TYR A 114 -15.62 19.24 14.85
CA TYR A 114 -14.36 18.50 14.90
C TYR A 114 -13.49 18.85 13.69
N ILE A 115 -12.25 19.27 13.95
CA ILE A 115 -11.23 19.58 12.94
C ILE A 115 -10.02 18.67 13.19
N ILE A 116 -9.77 17.79 12.22
CA ILE A 116 -8.61 16.90 12.18
C ILE A 116 -7.67 17.42 11.10
N TYR A 117 -6.37 17.48 11.39
CA TYR A 117 -5.37 17.87 10.42
C TYR A 117 -4.08 17.10 10.64
N GLY A 118 -3.21 17.04 9.64
CA GLY A 118 -1.92 16.41 9.79
C GLY A 118 -1.25 16.15 8.47
N ASN A 119 -0.14 15.42 8.51
CA ASN A 119 0.57 14.97 7.33
C ASN A 119 0.31 13.48 7.10
N VAL A 120 0.01 13.10 5.86
CA VAL A 120 0.05 11.72 5.40
C VAL A 120 1.42 11.46 4.80
N SER A 121 2.06 10.43 5.31
CA SER A 121 3.35 9.96 4.87
C SER A 121 3.29 8.49 4.51
N CYS A 122 4.24 8.07 3.71
CA CYS A 122 4.53 6.68 3.44
C CYS A 122 5.84 6.28 4.11
N TYR A 123 5.94 5.06 4.60
CA TYR A 123 7.15 4.54 5.23
C TYR A 123 7.72 3.32 4.51
N LYS A 124 9.06 3.24 4.46
CA LYS A 124 9.82 2.12 3.89
C LYS A 124 11.12 1.87 4.65
N GLY A 125 11.92 0.90 4.19
CA GLY A 125 13.23 0.62 4.76
C GLY A 125 13.15 -0.19 6.05
N SER A 126 13.72 0.31 7.15
CA SER A 126 13.87 -0.47 8.40
C SER A 126 12.58 -0.67 9.20
N CYS A 127 11.50 0.05 8.92
CA CYS A 127 10.19 -0.15 9.56
C CYS A 127 9.42 -1.36 8.98
N ARG A 128 10.13 -2.44 8.63
CA ARG A 128 9.57 -3.56 7.83
C ARG A 128 8.32 -4.22 8.42
N PHE A 129 8.08 -4.07 9.72
CA PHE A 129 6.98 -4.73 10.41
C PHE A 129 6.16 -3.84 11.35
N PHE A 130 6.39 -2.52 11.40
CA PHE A 130 5.55 -1.65 12.22
C PHE A 130 5.40 -0.24 11.63
N ASN A 131 4.26 0.38 11.97
CA ASN A 131 3.91 1.74 11.57
C ASN A 131 4.56 2.79 12.51
N PRO A 132 5.37 3.73 11.99
CA PRO A 132 6.09 4.71 12.81
C PRO A 132 5.21 5.85 13.35
N CYS A 133 4.02 6.09 12.80
CA CYS A 133 3.13 7.17 13.25
C CYS A 133 2.41 6.89 14.58
N PHE A 134 2.53 5.68 15.14
CA PHE A 134 1.92 5.31 16.42
C PHE A 134 2.98 5.19 17.54
N PRO A 135 3.37 6.28 18.22
CA PRO A 135 4.45 6.24 19.21
C PRO A 135 4.12 5.43 20.47
N ARG A 136 2.84 5.19 20.77
CA ARG A 136 2.40 4.44 21.98
C ARG A 136 2.15 2.95 21.74
N PHE A 137 2.11 2.53 20.49
CA PHE A 137 1.78 1.17 20.09
C PHE A 137 2.86 0.63 19.13
N ILE A 138 3.02 -0.68 19.06
CA ILE A 138 3.53 -1.33 17.85
C ILE A 138 2.30 -1.65 17.02
N VAL A 139 2.13 -0.95 15.91
CA VAL A 139 1.03 -1.18 14.98
C VAL A 139 1.56 -1.96 13.79
N ILE A 140 0.97 -3.11 13.49
CA ILE A 140 1.22 -3.90 12.29
C ILE A 140 0.03 -3.66 11.37
N ASP A 141 0.23 -3.05 10.20
CA ASP A 141 -0.85 -2.57 9.30
C ASP A 141 -0.76 -3.18 7.88
N SER A 142 0.06 -4.22 7.70
CA SER A 142 0.18 -4.96 6.45
C SER A 142 0.47 -6.44 6.66
N ALA A 143 0.06 -7.28 5.69
CA ALA A 143 0.34 -8.72 5.71
C ALA A 143 1.85 -9.02 5.62
N ILE A 144 2.60 -8.22 4.86
CA ILE A 144 4.06 -8.29 4.82
C ILE A 144 4.63 -7.97 6.20
N GLY A 145 4.16 -6.88 6.82
CA GLY A 145 4.56 -6.51 8.17
C GLY A 145 4.26 -7.60 9.20
N LEU A 146 3.10 -8.26 9.10
CA LEU A 146 2.77 -9.40 9.96
C LEU A 146 3.73 -10.57 9.76
N ARG A 147 4.03 -10.95 8.52
CA ARG A 147 4.98 -12.04 8.23
C ARG A 147 6.35 -11.77 8.82
N GLU A 148 6.85 -10.55 8.67
CA GLU A 148 8.14 -10.12 9.22
C GLU A 148 8.10 -10.05 10.76
N ALA A 149 7.00 -9.55 11.34
CA ALA A 149 6.79 -9.50 12.79
C ALA A 149 6.84 -10.90 13.44
N LEU A 150 6.28 -11.90 12.76
CA LEU A 150 6.26 -13.30 13.22
C LEU A 150 7.65 -13.97 13.24
N LEU A 151 8.67 -13.36 12.61
CA LEU A 151 10.06 -13.81 12.74
C LEU A 151 10.63 -13.51 14.12
N ASN A 152 10.07 -12.53 14.83
CA ASN A 152 10.46 -12.24 16.21
C ASN A 152 9.68 -13.14 17.19
N PRO A 153 10.37 -14.00 17.98
CA PRO A 153 9.68 -14.91 18.89
C PRO A 153 8.77 -14.23 19.92
N HIS A 154 9.14 -13.03 20.40
CA HIS A 154 8.36 -12.30 21.41
C HIS A 154 7.09 -11.69 20.82
N ILE A 155 7.15 -11.17 19.59
CA ILE A 155 5.96 -10.66 18.90
C ILE A 155 5.06 -11.83 18.49
N LYS A 156 5.63 -12.93 18.02
CA LYS A 156 4.89 -14.14 17.66
C LYS A 156 4.09 -14.70 18.84
N ASP A 157 4.71 -14.82 20.02
CA ASP A 157 4.00 -15.29 21.24
C ASP A 157 2.87 -14.34 21.65
N TYR A 158 3.08 -13.02 21.51
CA TYR A 158 2.01 -12.04 21.75
C TYR A 158 0.83 -12.22 20.78
N ILE A 159 1.12 -12.27 19.48
CA ILE A 159 0.09 -12.43 18.43
C ILE A 159 -0.64 -13.77 18.59
N GLN A 160 0.07 -14.85 18.93
CA GLN A 160 -0.55 -16.16 19.21
C GLN A 160 -1.59 -16.11 20.32
N LYS A 161 -1.35 -15.32 21.37
CA LYS A 161 -2.25 -15.24 22.51
C LYS A 161 -3.39 -14.24 22.32
N VAL A 162 -3.11 -13.12 21.65
CA VAL A 162 -4.04 -11.98 21.55
C VAL A 162 -4.81 -11.95 20.22
N TYR A 163 -4.19 -12.43 19.15
CA TYR A 163 -4.73 -12.44 17.78
C TYR A 163 -4.57 -13.83 17.13
N PRO A 164 -5.08 -14.92 17.74
CA PRO A 164 -4.85 -16.27 17.24
C PRO A 164 -5.35 -16.47 15.81
N ASP A 165 -6.47 -15.83 15.44
CA ASP A 165 -7.10 -15.97 14.12
C ASP A 165 -6.22 -15.43 12.98
N LYS A 166 -5.37 -14.44 13.27
CA LYS A 166 -4.47 -13.81 12.30
C LYS A 166 -3.29 -14.70 11.88
N LEU A 167 -3.06 -15.81 12.59
CA LEU A 167 -2.04 -16.80 12.22
C LEU A 167 -2.52 -17.80 11.18
N PHE A 168 -3.83 -17.95 11.04
CA PHE A 168 -4.47 -18.88 10.10
C PHE A 168 -4.88 -18.19 8.79
N GLU A 169 -4.81 -16.86 8.70
CA GLU A 169 -5.09 -16.07 7.48
C GLU A 169 -4.00 -16.18 6.39
N GLN A 170 -2.97 -17.03 6.54
CA GLN A 170 -2.13 -17.33 5.38
C GLN A 170 -2.99 -18.01 4.30
N PRO A 171 -3.04 -17.47 3.07
CA PRO A 171 -3.96 -17.95 2.06
C PRO A 171 -3.65 -19.41 1.73
N VAL A 172 -4.52 -20.31 2.18
CA VAL A 172 -4.62 -21.66 1.64
C VAL A 172 -5.01 -21.46 0.17
N ARG A 173 -4.08 -21.72 -0.75
CA ARG A 173 -4.32 -21.61 -2.19
C ARG A 173 -5.40 -22.62 -2.58
N PHE A 174 -6.65 -22.18 -2.63
CA PHE A 174 -7.72 -22.97 -3.25
C PHE A 174 -7.66 -22.79 -4.78
N PRO A 175 -8.06 -23.80 -5.59
CA PRO A 175 -7.94 -23.77 -7.05
C PRO A 175 -8.93 -22.84 -7.77
N ILE A 176 -9.57 -21.92 -7.07
CA ILE A 176 -10.67 -21.08 -7.56
C ILE A 176 -10.21 -19.62 -7.48
N PRO A 177 -10.53 -18.74 -8.45
CA PRO A 177 -10.31 -17.31 -8.28
C PRO A 177 -11.10 -16.85 -7.06
N LEU A 178 -10.42 -16.67 -5.94
CA LEU A 178 -11.01 -16.06 -4.77
C LEU A 178 -11.26 -14.59 -5.11
N PRO A 179 -12.38 -14.00 -4.66
CA PRO A 179 -12.51 -12.55 -4.61
C PRO A 179 -11.28 -11.97 -3.92
N ASP A 180 -10.81 -10.81 -4.36
CA ASP A 180 -9.63 -10.17 -3.77
C ASP A 180 -9.78 -10.14 -2.23
N PRO A 181 -8.74 -10.57 -1.49
CA PRO A 181 -8.83 -10.66 -0.03
C PRO A 181 -9.16 -9.28 0.56
N PRO A 182 -9.95 -9.22 1.64
CA PRO A 182 -10.26 -7.95 2.28
C PRO A 182 -8.98 -7.22 2.73
N PRO A 183 -9.01 -5.87 2.82
CA PRO A 183 -7.87 -5.09 3.29
C PRO A 183 -7.36 -5.60 4.64
N PHE A 184 -6.04 -5.60 4.82
CA PHE A 184 -5.43 -6.06 6.07
C PHE A 184 -5.87 -5.19 7.25
N THR A 185 -6.51 -5.79 8.26
CA THR A 185 -6.92 -5.09 9.47
C THR A 185 -5.71 -4.88 10.41
N PRO A 186 -5.39 -3.64 10.80
CA PRO A 186 -4.23 -3.38 11.63
C PRO A 186 -4.30 -4.04 13.01
N LEU A 187 -3.16 -4.56 13.48
CA LEU A 187 -2.99 -5.10 14.83
C LEU A 187 -2.33 -4.05 15.70
N MET A 188 -2.85 -3.87 16.91
CA MET A 188 -2.30 -2.92 17.88
C MET A 188 -1.69 -3.70 19.05
N LEU A 189 -0.41 -3.46 19.33
CA LEU A 189 0.30 -4.03 20.47
C LEU A 189 0.70 -2.88 21.42
N PRO A 190 0.22 -2.86 22.67
CA PRO A 190 0.49 -1.78 23.61
C PRO A 190 1.90 -1.89 24.20
N LEU A 191 2.65 -0.79 24.21
CA LEU A 191 4.04 -0.76 24.70
C LEU A 191 4.17 -0.47 26.21
N GLN A 192 3.13 0.05 26.87
CA GLN A 192 3.16 0.44 28.29
C GLN A 192 1.92 -0.04 29.08
N SER A 193 1.67 0.54 30.26
CA SER A 193 0.41 0.43 31.01
C SER A 193 -0.80 1.01 30.27
N ASP A 194 -0.59 1.60 29.09
CA ASP A 194 -1.64 1.99 28.18
C ASP A 194 -2.42 0.74 27.74
N SER A 195 -3.72 0.71 28.05
CA SER A 195 -4.64 -0.28 27.51
C SER A 195 -4.84 -0.06 26.01
N LEU A 196 -5.21 -1.13 25.30
CA LEU A 196 -5.57 -1.12 23.86
C LEU A 196 -6.70 -0.14 23.55
N LEU A 197 -7.42 0.28 24.59
CA LEU A 197 -8.59 1.15 24.60
C LEU A 197 -8.42 2.16 25.75
N PRO A 198 -9.21 3.23 25.81
CA PRO A 198 -9.04 4.28 26.81
C PRO A 198 -9.11 3.72 28.25
N ASN A 199 -8.33 4.30 29.16
CA ASN A 199 -8.28 3.82 30.54
C ASN A 199 -9.63 4.02 31.24
N LYS A 200 -10.05 3.04 32.07
CA LYS A 200 -11.22 3.17 32.93
C LYS A 200 -11.01 4.33 33.91
N GLU A 201 -11.88 5.33 33.88
CA GLU A 201 -11.86 6.49 34.77
C GLU A 201 -13.17 6.55 35.53
N THR A 202 -13.10 6.65 36.87
CA THR A 202 -14.26 6.89 37.71
C THR A 202 -14.40 8.38 37.98
N THR A 203 -15.60 8.90 37.79
CA THR A 203 -15.94 10.28 38.12
C THR A 203 -16.27 10.36 39.60
N ILE A 204 -15.51 11.15 40.36
CA ILE A 204 -15.77 11.43 41.77
C ILE A 204 -16.80 12.56 41.85
N PHE A 205 -17.96 12.25 42.42
CA PHE A 205 -19.02 13.23 42.66
C PHE A 205 -18.96 13.76 44.10
N ARG A 206 -19.07 15.08 44.27
CA ARG A 206 -19.43 15.69 45.55
C ARG A 206 -20.91 15.51 45.72
N ARG A 207 -21.30 14.95 46.86
CA ARG A 207 -22.66 15.09 47.34
C ARG A 207 -22.79 16.45 48.01
N GLU A 208 -23.59 17.34 47.45
CA GLU A 208 -24.02 18.56 48.12
C GLU A 208 -25.50 18.44 48.47
N THR A 209 -25.79 18.65 49.75
CA THR A 209 -27.16 18.72 50.27
C THR A 209 -27.56 20.18 50.28
N ILE A 210 -28.50 20.55 49.42
CA ILE A 210 -29.07 21.89 49.43
C ILE A 210 -30.16 21.91 50.50
N ASP A 211 -29.86 22.45 51.68
CA ASP A 211 -30.90 22.83 52.63
C ASP A 211 -31.66 24.00 52.02
N GLN A 212 -32.89 23.77 51.58
CA GLN A 212 -33.79 24.86 51.24
C GLN A 212 -34.10 25.65 52.53
N GLY A 213 -33.34 26.72 52.74
CA GLY A 213 -33.55 27.66 53.83
C GLY A 213 -34.98 28.21 53.80
N GLY A 214 -35.83 27.66 54.65
CA GLY A 214 -37.21 28.08 54.79
C GLY A 214 -37.31 29.46 55.47
N THR A 215 -37.75 30.47 54.74
CA THR A 215 -38.39 31.64 55.32
C THR A 215 -39.92 31.45 55.39
N ARG A 216 -40.37 31.09 56.60
CA ARG A 216 -41.68 31.34 57.24
C ARG A 216 -43.00 31.08 56.46
N LYS A 217 -43.74 30.12 57.07
CA LYS A 217 -45.21 29.94 57.20
C LYS A 217 -45.98 29.42 55.98
N THR A 218 -46.11 28.08 55.91
CA THR A 218 -47.39 27.33 56.02
C THR A 218 -47.15 25.81 56.11
N THR A 219 -47.91 25.16 57.01
CA THR A 219 -48.30 23.73 57.12
C THR A 219 -47.35 22.58 56.73
N LYS A 220 -47.13 21.70 57.73
CA LYS A 220 -46.54 20.34 57.71
C LYS A 220 -46.49 19.65 56.33
N GLY A 221 -45.29 19.52 55.79
CA GLY A 221 -44.85 18.46 54.90
C GLY A 221 -43.37 18.22 55.16
N GLU A 222 -42.94 16.97 55.35
CA GLU A 222 -41.52 16.62 55.40
C GLU A 222 -40.86 17.09 54.09
N ALA A 223 -40.06 18.16 54.16
CA ALA A 223 -39.23 18.56 53.04
C ALA A 223 -38.09 17.55 52.93
N ALA A 224 -38.19 16.64 51.96
CA ALA A 224 -37.09 15.77 51.59
C ALA A 224 -35.93 16.63 51.09
N ALA A 225 -34.77 16.53 51.76
CA ALA A 225 -33.56 17.16 51.29
C ALA A 225 -33.25 16.64 49.87
N GLN A 226 -33.10 17.55 48.91
CA GLN A 226 -32.76 17.20 47.55
C GLN A 226 -31.24 17.07 47.46
N GLU A 227 -30.75 15.83 47.30
CA GLU A 227 -29.33 15.56 47.11
C GLU A 227 -28.95 15.87 45.65
N THR A 228 -27.92 16.69 45.45
CA THR A 228 -27.34 16.97 44.13
C THR A 228 -25.90 16.48 44.08
N PHE A 229 -25.53 15.82 42.98
CA PHE A 229 -24.19 15.27 42.75
C PHE A 229 -23.44 16.14 41.75
N ILE A 230 -22.32 16.74 42.18
CA ILE A 230 -21.47 17.62 41.34
C ILE A 230 -20.16 16.88 41.02
N PRO A 231 -19.78 16.67 39.75
CA PRO A 231 -18.49 16.05 39.43
C PRO A 231 -17.33 16.96 39.86
N ILE A 232 -16.39 16.44 40.66
CA ILE A 232 -15.25 17.22 41.20
C ILE A 232 -13.92 16.82 40.56
N ALA A 233 -13.77 15.55 40.20
CA ALA A 233 -12.52 15.00 39.65
C ALA A 233 -12.78 13.69 38.90
N SER A 234 -11.89 13.34 37.98
CA SER A 234 -11.79 12.00 37.39
C SER A 234 -10.59 11.29 37.99
N ALA A 235 -10.75 10.06 38.49
CA ALA A 235 -9.67 9.22 38.97
C ALA A 235 -9.51 8.00 38.04
N LYS A 236 -8.29 7.73 37.58
CA LYS A 236 -7.99 6.48 36.85
C LYS A 236 -8.26 5.30 37.76
N VAL A 237 -9.21 4.45 37.39
CA VAL A 237 -9.40 3.17 38.05
C VAL A 237 -8.45 2.19 37.39
N ASN A 238 -7.35 1.88 38.08
CA ASN A 238 -6.64 0.64 37.80
C ASN A 238 -7.56 -0.50 38.25
N SER A 239 -8.52 -0.88 37.41
CA SER A 239 -9.42 -2.00 37.71
C SER A 239 -8.59 -3.28 37.75
N ALA A 240 -8.24 -3.72 38.96
CA ALA A 240 -7.68 -5.03 39.23
C ALA A 240 -8.70 -6.18 39.03
N VAL A 241 -9.78 -5.95 38.27
CA VAL A 241 -10.85 -6.93 38.08
C VAL A 241 -10.93 -7.27 36.60
N SER A 242 -10.50 -8.49 36.32
CA SER A 242 -10.64 -9.24 35.07
C SER A 242 -9.81 -8.74 33.89
N GLY A 243 -8.55 -8.38 34.12
CA GLY A 243 -7.52 -8.64 33.12
C GLY A 243 -7.36 -10.16 33.01
N THR A 244 -8.04 -10.80 32.06
CA THR A 244 -7.77 -12.18 31.67
C THR A 244 -6.31 -12.26 31.24
N SER A 245 -5.45 -12.62 32.20
CA SER A 245 -4.20 -13.39 32.21
C SER A 245 -3.31 -13.54 30.96
N ILE A 246 -3.48 -12.75 29.90
CA ILE A 246 -2.68 -12.87 28.67
C ILE A 246 -1.56 -11.83 28.67
N THR A 247 -1.82 -10.59 29.10
CA THR A 247 -0.85 -9.48 29.06
C THR A 247 0.12 -9.41 30.25
N SER A 248 -0.15 -10.13 31.35
CA SER A 248 0.75 -10.19 32.53
C SER A 248 1.96 -11.11 32.31
N SER A 249 1.91 -12.00 31.32
CA SER A 249 3.00 -12.92 30.97
C SER A 249 3.94 -12.39 29.88
N ILE A 250 3.61 -11.25 29.27
CA ILE A 250 4.34 -10.70 28.12
C ILE A 250 5.20 -9.56 28.63
N ASN A 251 6.52 -9.67 28.45
CA ASN A 251 7.48 -8.66 28.87
C ASN A 251 7.36 -7.40 27.99
N LYS A 252 6.43 -6.51 28.33
CA LYS A 252 6.18 -5.23 27.64
C LYS A 252 7.44 -4.37 27.51
N VAL A 253 8.39 -4.51 28.44
CA VAL A 253 9.69 -3.83 28.41
C VAL A 253 10.53 -4.26 27.20
N ASP A 254 10.47 -5.54 26.83
CA ASP A 254 11.21 -6.06 25.67
C ASP A 254 10.59 -5.59 24.35
N LEU A 255 9.25 -5.51 24.28
CA LEU A 255 8.55 -4.91 23.14
C LEU A 255 8.86 -3.41 23.00
N ALA A 256 8.90 -2.68 24.11
CA ALA A 256 9.25 -1.25 24.11
C ALA A 256 10.70 -1.01 23.64
N ARG A 257 11.66 -1.79 24.16
CA ARG A 257 13.07 -1.73 23.72
C ARG A 257 13.25 -2.06 22.24
N LEU A 258 12.47 -3.00 21.73
CA LEU A 258 12.45 -3.34 20.31
C LEU A 258 11.91 -2.18 19.47
N GLY A 259 10.80 -1.57 19.89
CA GLY A 259 10.21 -0.40 19.24
C GLY A 259 11.18 0.78 19.18
N ASP A 260 11.86 1.10 20.29
CA ASP A 260 12.78 2.23 20.38
C ASP A 260 14.01 2.05 19.48
N LYS A 261 14.53 0.83 19.32
CA LYS A 261 15.72 0.56 18.50
C LYS A 261 15.47 0.79 17.01
N ILE A 262 14.25 0.55 16.53
CA ILE A 262 13.95 0.50 15.10
C ILE A 262 13.26 1.78 14.60
N ARG A 263 12.60 2.54 15.48
CA ARG A 263 11.95 3.82 15.12
C ARG A 263 12.89 4.85 14.50
N PHE A 264 14.17 4.87 14.88
CA PHE A 264 15.13 5.86 14.40
C PHE A 264 15.76 5.53 13.04
N THR A 265 15.49 4.37 12.45
CA THR A 265 16.06 3.94 11.15
C THR A 265 15.01 3.89 10.03
N CYS A 266 13.87 4.52 10.27
CA CYS A 266 12.73 4.58 9.37
C CYS A 266 12.89 5.66 8.30
N GLU A 267 12.65 5.29 7.04
CA GLU A 267 12.50 6.26 5.95
C GLU A 267 11.02 6.60 5.81
N VAL A 268 10.68 7.87 6.04
CA VAL A 268 9.30 8.38 5.95
C VAL A 268 9.30 9.54 4.96
N ASN A 269 8.47 9.44 3.92
CA ASN A 269 8.30 10.47 2.90
C ASN A 269 6.85 10.90 2.84
N SER A 270 6.56 12.16 2.53
CA SER A 270 5.18 12.62 2.37
C SER A 270 4.47 11.86 1.24
N LEU A 271 3.19 11.56 1.45
CA LEU A 271 2.32 10.93 0.46
C LEU A 271 1.37 12.00 -0.11
N PRO A 272 1.73 12.63 -1.25
CA PRO A 272 0.91 13.67 -1.83
C PRO A 272 -0.36 13.08 -2.44
N PHE A 273 -1.41 13.89 -2.50
CA PHE A 273 -2.67 13.59 -3.19
C PHE A 273 -3.35 12.27 -2.78
N ALA A 274 -3.10 11.82 -1.55
CA ALA A 274 -3.74 10.66 -0.96
C ALA A 274 -5.24 10.94 -0.76
N ILE A 275 -6.08 9.99 -1.15
CA ILE A 275 -7.53 10.06 -0.93
C ILE A 275 -7.84 9.35 0.37
N LEU A 276 -8.30 10.10 1.35
CA LEU A 276 -8.63 9.61 2.68
C LEU A 276 -10.14 9.55 2.84
N ARG A 277 -10.64 8.42 3.33
CA ARG A 277 -12.00 8.30 3.88
C ARG A 277 -11.89 8.24 5.40
N VAL A 278 -12.58 9.15 6.08
CA VAL A 278 -12.64 9.21 7.53
C VAL A 278 -13.90 8.52 8.00
N LEU A 279 -13.74 7.51 8.83
CA LEU A 279 -14.81 6.72 9.43
C LEU A 279 -14.83 6.97 10.93
N GLU A 280 -16.02 7.05 11.48
CA GLU A 280 -16.25 6.80 12.90
C GLU A 280 -16.42 5.30 13.12
N TYR A 281 -15.97 4.83 14.28
CA TYR A 281 -15.88 3.42 14.65
C TYR A 281 -16.47 3.17 16.03
N ASP A 282 -17.56 2.39 16.07
CA ASP A 282 -18.13 1.88 17.32
C ASP A 282 -17.36 0.66 17.82
N ARG A 283 -16.89 0.70 19.06
CA ARG A 283 -16.18 -0.44 19.66
C ARG A 283 -17.13 -1.62 19.89
N THR A 284 -16.67 -2.82 19.53
CA THR A 284 -17.40 -4.06 19.80
C THR A 284 -17.54 -4.32 21.31
N ASN A 285 -18.51 -5.16 21.69
CA ASN A 285 -18.67 -5.56 23.09
C ASN A 285 -17.43 -6.26 23.66
N ALA A 286 -16.69 -6.98 22.82
CA ALA A 286 -15.44 -7.64 23.22
C ALA A 286 -14.32 -6.62 23.46
N GLU A 287 -14.19 -5.61 22.60
CA GLU A 287 -13.28 -4.49 22.78
C GLU A 287 -13.63 -3.73 24.07
N LYS A 288 -14.88 -3.30 24.26
CA LYS A 288 -15.36 -2.64 25.49
C LYS A 288 -15.08 -3.45 26.77
N ALA A 289 -15.10 -4.77 26.70
CA ALA A 289 -14.77 -5.65 27.83
C ALA A 289 -13.26 -5.72 28.14
N GLY A 290 -12.40 -5.03 27.38
CA GLY A 290 -10.94 -5.02 27.51
C GLY A 290 -10.23 -5.96 26.55
N GLY A 291 -10.94 -6.51 25.56
CA GLY A 291 -10.37 -7.30 24.47
C GLY A 291 -9.52 -6.46 23.50
N PRO A 292 -8.77 -7.12 22.61
CA PRO A 292 -7.94 -6.43 21.64
C PRO A 292 -8.76 -5.77 20.53
N TYR A 293 -8.18 -4.73 19.91
CA TYR A 293 -8.76 -4.09 18.73
C TYR A 293 -8.87 -5.10 17.58
N THR A 294 -10.09 -5.30 17.07
CA THR A 294 -10.38 -6.23 15.98
C THR A 294 -10.72 -5.52 14.68
N GLY A 295 -11.12 -4.24 14.73
CA GLY A 295 -11.59 -3.47 13.58
C GLY A 295 -12.93 -3.95 13.02
N THR A 296 -13.67 -4.82 13.72
CA THR A 296 -14.94 -5.41 13.24
C THR A 296 -16.18 -4.69 13.78
N GLY A 297 -16.00 -3.61 14.52
CA GLY A 297 -17.07 -2.73 14.99
C GLY A 297 -17.86 -2.07 13.86
N ASN A 298 -19.00 -1.47 14.22
CA ASN A 298 -19.81 -0.71 13.27
C ASN A 298 -19.04 0.54 12.83
N ARG A 299 -19.34 1.01 11.61
CA ARG A 299 -18.60 2.10 10.98
C ARG A 299 -19.55 3.08 10.31
N GLN A 300 -19.37 4.36 10.56
CA GLN A 300 -20.08 5.43 9.87
C GLN A 300 -19.12 6.28 9.05
N VAL A 301 -19.46 6.58 7.79
CA VAL A 301 -18.66 7.49 6.95
C VAL A 301 -18.90 8.93 7.41
N LEU A 302 -17.85 9.59 7.91
CA LEU A 302 -17.91 11.01 8.26
C LEU A 302 -17.64 11.90 7.04
N GLY A 303 -16.79 11.45 6.13
CA GLY A 303 -16.45 12.16 4.90
C GLY A 303 -15.08 11.81 4.36
N HIS A 304 -14.57 12.65 3.47
CA HIS A 304 -13.31 12.43 2.76
C HIS A 304 -12.41 13.65 2.84
N ALA A 305 -11.11 13.41 2.79
CA ALA A 305 -10.08 14.45 2.71
C ALA A 305 -9.03 14.06 1.67
N ILE A 306 -8.36 15.06 1.10
CA ILE A 306 -7.26 14.83 0.16
C ILE A 306 -6.05 15.61 0.63
N THR A 307 -4.88 15.02 0.47
CA THR A 307 -3.63 15.68 0.81
C THR A 307 -3.15 16.61 -0.30
N ASP A 308 -2.52 17.70 0.09
CA ASP A 308 -1.84 18.60 -0.84
C ASP A 308 -0.59 17.94 -1.48
N SER A 309 0.14 18.71 -2.28
CA SER A 309 1.39 18.26 -2.93
C SER A 309 2.52 17.90 -1.94
N PHE A 310 2.34 18.17 -0.66
CA PHE A 310 3.26 17.89 0.44
C PHE A 310 2.69 16.87 1.45
N GLY A 311 1.56 16.25 1.16
CA GLY A 311 0.92 15.27 2.06
C GLY A 311 0.12 15.90 3.20
N ASN A 312 -0.08 17.21 3.25
CA ASN A 312 -0.86 17.85 4.32
C ASN A 312 -2.36 17.79 4.03
N TYR A 313 -3.17 17.56 5.06
CA TYR A 313 -4.63 17.60 4.94
C TYR A 313 -5.28 18.33 6.12
N VAL A 314 -6.49 18.81 5.88
CA VAL A 314 -7.43 19.30 6.89
C VAL A 314 -8.79 18.68 6.59
N PHE A 315 -9.43 18.15 7.62
CA PHE A 315 -10.75 17.54 7.55
C PHE A 315 -11.62 18.12 8.66
N ARG A 316 -12.88 18.44 8.33
CA ARG A 316 -13.85 18.93 9.31
C ARG A 316 -15.15 18.16 9.16
N PHE A 317 -15.69 17.75 10.30
CA PHE A 317 -17.03 17.17 10.40
C PHE A 317 -17.75 17.76 11.61
N GLN A 318 -19.07 17.64 11.61
CA GLN A 318 -19.93 18.10 12.70
C GLN A 318 -20.70 16.91 13.25
N ARG A 319 -20.81 16.83 14.58
CA ARG A 319 -21.74 15.90 15.25
C ARG A 319 -22.81 16.71 15.97
N THR A 320 -24.06 16.28 15.86
CA THR A 320 -25.14 16.92 16.61
C THR A 320 -25.06 16.53 18.09
N ASP A 321 -25.67 17.32 18.97
CA ASP A 321 -25.78 16.96 20.39
C ASP A 321 -26.43 15.57 20.59
N PHE A 322 -27.30 15.14 19.66
CA PHE A 322 -27.91 13.81 19.70
C PHE A 322 -26.92 12.71 19.31
N ASP A 323 -26.07 12.95 18.31
CA ASP A 323 -25.03 11.99 17.91
C ASP A 323 -23.96 11.84 19.01
N ASP A 324 -23.63 12.93 19.70
CA ASP A 324 -22.73 12.90 20.85
C ASP A 324 -23.35 12.14 22.05
N LEU A 325 -24.68 12.19 22.20
CA LEU A 325 -25.41 11.39 23.21
C LEU A 325 -25.55 9.92 22.81
N SER A 326 -25.77 9.60 21.54
CA SER A 326 -25.79 8.19 21.09
C SER A 326 -24.42 7.53 21.23
N GLU A 327 -23.34 8.29 21.10
CA GLU A 327 -21.97 7.81 21.33
C GLU A 327 -21.80 7.26 22.76
N ILE A 328 -22.46 7.88 23.73
CA ILE A 328 -22.38 7.44 25.13
C ILE A 328 -22.93 6.01 25.26
N ASP A 329 -24.04 5.70 24.61
CA ASP A 329 -24.63 4.36 24.64
C ASP A 329 -23.85 3.36 23.76
N ALA A 330 -23.28 3.87 22.66
CA ALA A 330 -22.57 3.08 21.66
C ALA A 330 -21.10 2.81 22.01
N ASP A 331 -20.44 3.59 22.86
CA ASP A 331 -19.00 3.44 23.12
C ASP A 331 -18.62 3.37 24.61
N VAL A 332 -19.48 3.74 25.57
CA VAL A 332 -19.10 3.66 26.99
C VAL A 332 -19.10 2.21 27.48
N ALA A 333 -17.92 1.72 27.89
CA ALA A 333 -17.82 0.46 28.63
C ALA A 333 -18.01 0.65 30.13
N SER A 334 -18.35 -0.44 30.84
CA SER A 334 -18.50 -0.42 32.30
C SER A 334 -17.19 -0.01 32.99
N GLY A 335 -17.24 1.12 33.71
CA GLY A 335 -16.12 1.74 34.40
C GLY A 335 -15.36 2.81 33.60
N GLU A 336 -15.82 3.18 32.40
CA GLU A 336 -15.27 4.30 31.63
C GLU A 336 -15.98 5.62 31.95
N SER A 337 -15.28 6.75 31.73
CA SER A 337 -15.87 8.08 31.93
C SER A 337 -16.64 8.52 30.71
N ILE A 338 -17.95 8.77 30.90
CA ILE A 338 -18.85 9.30 29.88
C ILE A 338 -18.30 10.60 29.26
N PHE A 339 -17.66 11.46 30.06
CA PHE A 339 -17.07 12.75 29.60
C PHE A 339 -15.78 12.59 28.77
N THR A 340 -15.25 11.38 28.66
CA THR A 340 -14.14 11.08 27.76
C THR A 340 -14.64 10.36 26.52
N GLN A 341 -15.52 9.36 26.73
CA GLN A 341 -15.99 8.42 25.71
C GLN A 341 -17.13 8.91 24.82
N PHE A 342 -17.71 10.08 25.10
CA PHE A 342 -18.65 10.71 24.15
C PHE A 342 -17.96 11.25 22.89
N LYS A 343 -16.62 11.24 22.87
CA LYS A 343 -15.83 11.74 21.75
C LYS A 343 -15.65 10.65 20.70
N PRO A 344 -15.65 11.01 19.42
CA PRO A 344 -15.57 10.03 18.34
C PRO A 344 -14.25 9.27 18.32
N ASP A 345 -14.38 7.97 18.12
CA ASP A 345 -13.32 7.05 17.75
C ASP A 345 -13.21 7.02 16.22
N ILE A 346 -12.03 7.29 15.65
CA ILE A 346 -11.86 7.39 14.19
C ILE A 346 -10.90 6.35 13.62
N ILE A 347 -11.24 5.91 12.42
CA ILE A 347 -10.39 5.11 11.52
C ILE A 347 -10.28 5.85 10.19
N ILE A 348 -9.09 5.84 9.60
CA ILE A 348 -8.86 6.49 8.30
C ILE A 348 -8.46 5.43 7.29
N GLN A 349 -9.13 5.44 6.15
CA GLN A 349 -8.86 4.54 5.02
C GLN A 349 -8.17 5.32 3.90
N LEU A 350 -7.12 4.73 3.35
CA LEU A 350 -6.49 5.15 2.10
C LEU A 350 -7.19 4.44 0.95
N LEU A 351 -7.87 5.20 0.10
CA LEU A 351 -8.61 4.66 -1.04
C LEU A 351 -7.68 4.48 -2.25
N ASP A 352 -8.01 3.51 -3.11
CA ASP A 352 -7.34 3.37 -4.39
C ASP A 352 -7.77 4.52 -5.32
N PRO A 353 -6.84 5.33 -5.85
CA PRO A 353 -7.20 6.38 -6.80
C PRO A 353 -7.79 5.84 -8.10
N GLU A 354 -7.49 4.59 -8.49
CA GLU A 354 -8.01 3.96 -9.71
C GLU A 354 -9.37 3.31 -9.50
N ASP A 355 -9.65 2.85 -8.28
CA ASP A 355 -10.92 2.30 -7.81
C ASP A 355 -11.23 2.79 -6.39
N VAL A 356 -11.83 3.97 -6.28
CA VAL A 356 -12.18 4.59 -4.99
C VAL A 356 -13.22 3.82 -4.17
N GLY A 357 -13.81 2.76 -4.73
CA GLY A 357 -14.58 1.77 -3.97
C GLY A 357 -13.69 0.83 -3.16
N SER A 358 -12.46 0.61 -3.63
CA SER A 358 -11.44 -0.22 -3.00
C SER A 358 -10.62 0.56 -1.96
N VAL A 359 -10.25 -0.14 -0.90
CA VAL A 359 -9.43 0.37 0.20
C VAL A 359 -8.05 -0.26 0.10
N LEU A 360 -7.02 0.55 -0.12
CA LEU A 360 -5.63 0.08 -0.18
C LEU A 360 -5.10 -0.23 1.22
N HIS A 361 -5.33 0.68 2.16
CA HIS A 361 -4.89 0.54 3.54
C HIS A 361 -5.86 1.19 4.52
N GLU A 362 -5.81 0.72 5.77
CA GLU A 362 -6.57 1.25 6.89
C GLU A 362 -5.61 1.59 8.04
N THR A 363 -5.83 2.69 8.74
CA THR A 363 -5.08 3.02 9.94
C THR A 363 -5.54 2.20 11.14
N ALA A 364 -4.68 2.08 12.15
CA ALA A 364 -5.15 1.69 13.48
C ALA A 364 -6.12 2.74 14.07
N LEU A 365 -6.84 2.34 15.12
CA LEU A 365 -7.85 3.17 15.79
C LEU A 365 -7.22 4.39 16.47
N TYR A 366 -7.80 5.56 16.24
CA TYR A 366 -7.56 6.75 17.05
C TYR A 366 -8.78 7.02 17.93
N SER A 367 -8.66 6.69 19.21
CA SER A 367 -9.78 6.82 20.15
C SER A 367 -9.89 8.21 20.80
N ASN A 368 -11.11 8.61 21.12
CA ASN A 368 -11.48 9.84 21.82
C ASN A 368 -10.88 11.10 21.23
N ILE A 369 -11.13 11.34 19.94
CA ILE A 369 -10.62 12.51 19.24
C ILE A 369 -11.19 13.78 19.83
N ASN A 370 -10.31 14.70 20.21
CA ASN A 370 -10.74 16.04 20.63
C ASN A 370 -11.24 16.86 19.43
N PRO A 371 -12.13 17.85 19.65
CA PRO A 371 -12.62 18.78 18.62
C PRO A 371 -11.52 19.42 17.75
N PHE A 372 -10.29 19.51 18.25
CA PHE A 372 -9.15 19.94 17.46
C PHE A 372 -7.97 18.99 17.73
N LYS A 373 -7.58 18.22 16.71
CA LYS A 373 -6.55 17.20 16.87
C LYS A 373 -5.66 17.10 15.64
N ARG A 374 -4.35 17.12 15.89
CA ARG A 374 -3.36 16.69 14.90
C ARG A 374 -3.31 15.16 14.84
N VAL A 375 -3.48 14.61 13.66
CA VAL A 375 -3.39 13.18 13.34
C VAL A 375 -2.44 13.03 12.15
N ASP A 376 -1.18 12.69 12.43
CA ASP A 376 -0.23 12.35 11.37
C ASP A 376 -0.41 10.87 11.01
N ILE A 377 -0.52 10.57 9.71
CA ILE A 377 -0.86 9.25 9.20
C ILE A 377 0.34 8.70 8.45
N CYS A 378 0.67 7.44 8.70
CA CYS A 378 1.70 6.74 7.96
C CYS A 378 1.07 5.49 7.35
N PHE A 379 1.30 5.26 6.08
CA PHE A 379 0.98 4.00 5.42
C PHE A 379 2.27 3.33 4.93
N PRO A 380 2.31 2.00 4.76
CA PRO A 380 3.36 1.39 3.97
C PRO A 380 3.43 2.13 2.63
N CYS A 381 4.63 2.39 2.10
CA CYS A 381 4.74 3.00 0.78
C CYS A 381 4.08 2.10 -0.26
N ILE A 382 2.85 2.47 -0.59
CA ILE A 382 2.15 2.08 -1.80
C ILE A 382 2.50 3.06 -2.90
N SER A 383 2.42 2.60 -4.14
CA SER A 383 2.65 3.37 -5.35
C SER A 383 1.69 4.58 -5.39
N GLY A 384 2.18 5.73 -4.93
CA GLY A 384 1.42 6.98 -4.88
C GLY A 384 1.55 7.80 -6.17
N PRO A 385 0.69 8.82 -6.36
CA PRO A 385 0.80 9.75 -7.48
C PRO A 385 2.19 10.39 -7.54
N ARG A 386 2.83 10.32 -8.71
CA ARG A 386 4.19 10.83 -8.91
C ARG A 386 4.20 12.22 -9.52
N ALA A 387 4.99 13.11 -8.92
CA ALA A 387 5.28 14.42 -9.46
C ALA A 387 6.18 14.33 -10.69
N CYS A 388 6.02 15.30 -11.59
CA CYS A 388 6.87 15.45 -12.76
C CYS A 388 8.27 15.92 -12.36
N ASN A 389 9.29 15.14 -12.71
CA ASN A 389 10.71 15.39 -12.51
C ASN A 389 11.47 15.43 -13.86
N GLY A 390 12.02 16.60 -14.23
CA GLY A 390 13.02 16.71 -15.31
C GLY A 390 12.49 17.01 -16.73
N GLN A 391 13.34 16.73 -17.74
CA GLN A 391 13.24 17.22 -19.14
C GLN A 391 12.61 16.24 -20.16
N GLY A 392 11.98 15.14 -19.72
CA GLY A 392 11.25 14.19 -20.58
C GLY A 392 9.73 14.23 -20.37
N ILE A 393 8.94 13.77 -21.36
CA ILE A 393 7.48 13.63 -21.26
C ILE A 393 7.17 12.34 -20.51
N ILE A 394 7.67 11.19 -20.97
CA ILE A 394 7.52 9.91 -20.26
C ILE A 394 8.58 9.87 -19.16
N GLN A 395 8.12 9.81 -17.91
CA GLN A 395 9.02 9.91 -16.76
C GLN A 395 9.00 8.66 -15.89
N TYR A 396 7.87 7.95 -15.80
CA TYR A 396 7.81 6.71 -15.04
C TYR A 396 7.06 5.60 -15.76
N ILE A 397 7.51 4.38 -15.48
CA ILE A 397 6.79 3.13 -15.74
C ILE A 397 6.59 2.40 -14.41
N GLY A 398 5.35 2.27 -13.97
CA GLY A 398 5.05 1.94 -12.58
C GLY A 398 5.76 2.93 -11.64
N ASP A 399 6.61 2.39 -10.78
CA ASP A 399 7.41 3.14 -9.81
C ASP A 399 8.85 3.43 -10.27
N LEU A 400 9.20 3.12 -11.51
CA LEU A 400 10.56 3.24 -12.01
C LEU A 400 10.74 4.56 -12.74
N LEU A 401 11.69 5.38 -12.27
CA LEU A 401 12.07 6.60 -12.95
C LEU A 401 12.87 6.26 -14.22
N VAL A 402 12.37 6.68 -15.39
CA VAL A 402 12.90 6.33 -16.71
C VAL A 402 13.14 7.58 -17.58
N ILE A 403 13.88 8.54 -17.03
CA ILE A 403 14.27 9.77 -17.74
C ILE A 403 15.22 9.41 -18.89
N LEU A 404 15.02 10.04 -20.05
CA LEU A 404 15.88 9.85 -21.21
C LEU A 404 17.30 10.37 -20.95
N GLY A 405 18.29 9.47 -20.92
CA GLY A 405 19.70 9.81 -20.86
C GLY A 405 20.31 10.14 -22.22
N THR A 406 21.53 10.68 -22.23
CA THR A 406 22.25 11.10 -23.45
C THR A 406 22.64 9.94 -24.38
N THR A 407 22.66 8.70 -23.88
CA THR A 407 23.04 7.48 -24.63
C THR A 407 21.82 6.72 -25.18
N GLY A 408 20.61 7.24 -25.03
CA GLY A 408 19.36 6.55 -25.40
C GLY A 408 18.88 5.51 -24.39
N THR A 409 19.69 5.18 -23.38
CA THR A 409 19.26 4.44 -22.19
C THR A 409 18.40 5.34 -21.32
N ARG A 410 17.27 4.82 -20.82
CA ARG A 410 16.41 5.56 -19.89
C ARG A 410 16.72 5.12 -18.46
N GLY A 411 16.78 6.04 -17.51
CA GLY A 411 17.07 5.69 -16.12
C GLY A 411 17.05 6.86 -15.15
N GLY A 412 17.19 6.55 -13.87
CA GLY A 412 17.18 7.49 -12.77
C GLY A 412 17.00 6.78 -11.43
N ASP A 413 17.61 7.30 -10.36
CA ASP A 413 17.51 6.75 -9.00
C ASP A 413 17.85 5.24 -8.91
N GLY A 414 18.94 4.82 -9.57
CA GLY A 414 19.36 3.41 -9.61
C GLY A 414 18.53 2.50 -10.53
N ASN A 415 17.55 3.05 -11.26
CA ASN A 415 16.77 2.33 -12.26
C ASN A 415 17.38 2.49 -13.65
N ILE A 416 17.34 1.41 -14.43
CA ILE A 416 17.82 1.35 -15.80
C ILE A 416 16.79 0.61 -16.65
N LEU A 417 16.32 1.25 -17.71
CA LEU A 417 15.57 0.64 -18.79
C LEU A 417 16.51 0.52 -20.01
N GLY A 418 16.87 -0.73 -20.33
CA GLY A 418 17.74 -1.04 -21.45
C GLY A 418 17.08 -0.75 -22.80
N SER A 419 17.89 -0.71 -23.87
CA SER A 419 17.42 -0.43 -25.24
C SER A 419 16.46 -1.49 -25.80
N THR A 420 16.38 -2.67 -25.20
CA THR A 420 15.41 -3.71 -25.57
C THR A 420 14.14 -3.67 -24.72
N GLY A 421 14.02 -2.70 -23.81
CA GLY A 421 12.91 -2.56 -22.87
C GLY A 421 12.98 -3.47 -21.63
N LYS A 422 14.15 -4.08 -21.35
CA LYS A 422 14.36 -4.86 -20.12
C LYS A 422 14.64 -3.93 -18.94
N ILE A 423 14.06 -4.25 -17.80
CA ILE A 423 14.01 -3.38 -16.63
C ILE A 423 15.03 -3.83 -15.58
N THR A 424 15.78 -2.90 -15.01
CA THR A 424 16.67 -3.14 -13.87
C THR A 424 16.42 -2.08 -12.80
N ASN A 425 16.22 -2.50 -11.56
CA ASN A 425 16.05 -1.65 -10.38
C ASN A 425 17.01 -2.13 -9.28
N ALA A 426 18.01 -1.30 -8.97
CA ALA A 426 19.02 -1.61 -7.96
C ALA A 426 18.48 -1.60 -6.51
N GLY A 427 17.37 -0.90 -6.25
CA GLY A 427 16.74 -0.80 -4.92
C GLY A 427 15.83 -1.97 -4.55
N SER A 428 15.30 -2.72 -5.53
CA SER A 428 14.41 -3.87 -5.32
C SER A 428 15.03 -5.24 -5.67
N ASN A 429 16.34 -5.30 -5.92
CA ASN A 429 17.06 -6.49 -6.40
C ASN A 429 16.49 -7.09 -7.71
N VAL A 430 15.75 -6.29 -8.50
CA VAL A 430 15.19 -6.70 -9.79
C VAL A 430 16.23 -6.41 -10.88
N LEU A 431 16.95 -7.44 -11.33
CA LEU A 431 17.96 -7.31 -12.37
C LEU A 431 17.47 -7.90 -13.70
N CYS A 432 17.54 -7.14 -14.80
CA CYS A 432 17.23 -7.64 -16.14
C CYS A 432 15.85 -8.32 -16.24
N ALA A 433 14.81 -7.72 -15.68
CA ALA A 433 13.46 -8.24 -15.66
C ALA A 433 12.64 -7.87 -16.90
N ALA A 434 11.65 -8.70 -17.19
CA ALA A 434 10.60 -8.42 -18.17
C ALA A 434 9.37 -7.80 -17.50
N TRP A 435 8.62 -7.03 -18.28
CA TRP A 435 7.30 -6.53 -17.91
C TRP A 435 6.26 -7.66 -17.98
N ALA A 436 5.52 -7.85 -16.88
CA ALA A 436 4.35 -8.71 -16.82
C ALA A 436 3.26 -8.07 -15.95
N GLY A 437 1.99 -8.26 -16.31
CA GLY A 437 0.85 -7.72 -15.57
C GLY A 437 0.48 -6.29 -16.00
N ARG A 438 -0.05 -5.50 -15.06
CA ARG A 438 -0.54 -4.14 -15.30
C ARG A 438 0.55 -3.13 -14.96
N LEU A 439 0.91 -2.24 -15.88
CA LEU A 439 1.94 -1.23 -15.69
C LEU A 439 1.36 0.17 -15.91
N ARG A 440 1.68 1.08 -14.98
CA ARG A 440 1.24 2.49 -15.04
C ARG A 440 2.20 3.30 -15.92
N LEU A 441 1.70 3.95 -16.96
CA LEU A 441 2.48 4.87 -17.79
C LEU A 441 2.25 6.31 -17.30
N ILE A 442 3.27 6.90 -16.68
CA ILE A 442 3.20 8.25 -16.14
C ILE A 442 4.01 9.19 -17.04
N ALA A 443 3.33 10.20 -17.56
CA ALA A 443 3.90 11.19 -18.45
C ALA A 443 3.39 12.60 -18.17
N CYS A 444 4.22 13.60 -18.41
CA CYS A 444 4.02 14.99 -18.00
C CYS A 444 3.64 15.86 -19.19
N LEU A 445 2.38 16.29 -19.26
CA LEU A 445 1.83 17.07 -20.36
C LEU A 445 1.35 18.46 -19.90
N LYS A 446 2.14 19.11 -19.04
CA LYS A 446 1.80 20.40 -18.38
C LYS A 446 1.73 21.61 -19.32
N ASN A 447 2.12 21.51 -20.59
CA ASN A 447 1.99 22.64 -21.51
C ASN A 447 0.51 22.87 -21.84
N ASP A 448 -0.02 24.04 -21.51
CA ASP A 448 -1.45 24.39 -21.61
C ASP A 448 -2.06 24.22 -22.99
N ASN A 449 -1.22 24.27 -24.02
CA ASN A 449 -1.64 24.06 -25.40
C ASN A 449 -1.98 22.59 -25.67
N ILE A 450 -1.46 21.64 -24.90
CA ILE A 450 -1.77 20.21 -25.04
C ILE A 450 -3.13 19.94 -24.42
N LYS A 451 -4.18 19.90 -25.26
CA LYS A 451 -5.54 19.56 -24.84
C LYS A 451 -5.89 18.09 -25.04
N PHE A 452 -5.24 17.44 -26.01
CA PHE A 452 -5.45 16.03 -26.31
C PHE A 452 -4.11 15.31 -26.46
N TYR A 453 -4.11 14.00 -26.24
CA TYR A 453 -2.96 13.14 -26.47
C TYR A 453 -3.38 11.78 -27.01
N THR A 454 -2.45 11.06 -27.65
CA THR A 454 -2.65 9.65 -28.01
C THR A 454 -1.51 8.83 -27.44
N VAL A 455 -1.84 7.64 -26.93
CA VAL A 455 -0.87 6.60 -26.63
C VAL A 455 -1.00 5.53 -27.71
N LYS A 456 0.11 5.22 -28.38
CA LYS A 456 0.15 4.25 -29.47
C LYS A 456 1.20 3.19 -29.18
N TYR A 457 1.03 2.03 -29.78
CA TYR A 457 2.00 0.95 -29.70
C TYR A 457 2.27 0.34 -31.07
N LYS A 458 3.44 -0.28 -31.21
CA LYS A 458 3.79 -1.13 -32.34
C LYS A 458 4.85 -2.14 -31.93
N LEU A 459 5.03 -3.19 -32.74
CA LEU A 459 6.20 -4.04 -32.62
C LEU A 459 7.42 -3.34 -33.25
N PRO A 460 8.65 -3.55 -32.74
CA PRO A 460 9.86 -2.99 -33.35
C PRO A 460 10.04 -3.38 -34.82
N SER A 461 9.59 -4.58 -35.20
CA SER A 461 9.61 -5.09 -36.57
C SER A 461 8.55 -4.45 -37.49
N GLU A 462 7.54 -3.77 -36.95
CA GLU A 462 6.51 -3.09 -37.73
C GLU A 462 7.01 -1.72 -38.24
N PRO A 463 6.68 -1.34 -39.50
CA PRO A 463 7.02 -0.04 -40.08
C PRO A 463 6.55 1.15 -39.21
N ALA A 464 7.24 2.28 -39.34
CA ALA A 464 6.92 3.52 -38.60
C ALA A 464 5.51 4.08 -38.88
N SER A 465 4.83 3.64 -39.94
CA SER A 465 3.45 4.02 -40.27
C SER A 465 2.38 3.14 -39.60
N GLN A 466 2.74 2.02 -38.96
CA GLN A 466 1.79 1.03 -38.43
C GLN A 466 1.54 1.17 -36.92
N TRP A 467 1.55 2.38 -36.40
CA TRP A 467 1.18 2.63 -35.01
C TRP A 467 -0.30 2.29 -34.77
N LYS A 468 -0.55 1.48 -33.74
CA LYS A 468 -1.89 1.11 -33.28
C LYS A 468 -2.22 1.91 -32.04
N LEU A 469 -3.46 2.35 -31.90
CA LEU A 469 -3.88 3.09 -30.71
C LEU A 469 -4.00 2.13 -29.52
N VAL A 470 -3.47 2.52 -28.36
CA VAL A 470 -3.83 1.87 -27.09
C VAL A 470 -5.31 2.15 -26.83
N THR A 471 -6.09 1.11 -26.55
CA THR A 471 -7.54 1.25 -26.29
C THR A 471 -7.91 0.98 -24.84
N GLU A 472 -6.92 0.61 -24.02
CA GLU A 472 -7.09 0.40 -22.60
C GLU A 472 -7.50 1.72 -21.94
N GLY A 473 -8.55 1.64 -21.12
CA GLY A 473 -9.02 2.78 -20.34
C GLY A 473 -8.13 3.01 -19.13
N CYS A 474 -8.01 4.26 -18.73
CA CYS A 474 -7.49 4.65 -17.42
C CYS A 474 -8.61 5.41 -16.70
N THR A 475 -8.76 5.13 -15.40
CA THR A 475 -9.63 5.88 -14.49
C THR A 475 -8.76 6.71 -13.56
N LEU A 476 -9.13 7.96 -13.36
CA LEU A 476 -8.61 8.81 -12.28
C LEU A 476 -9.80 9.28 -11.47
N PRO A 477 -9.57 9.59 -10.19
CA PRO A 477 -10.63 10.02 -9.32
C PRO A 477 -11.05 11.44 -9.70
N ARG A 478 -12.35 11.63 -9.90
CA ARG A 478 -12.97 12.95 -10.03
C ARG A 478 -13.86 13.18 -8.82
N PHE A 479 -13.90 14.41 -8.33
CA PHE A 479 -14.87 14.78 -7.32
C PHE A 479 -16.29 14.55 -7.85
N ASN A 480 -17.13 13.80 -7.12
CA ASN A 480 -18.58 13.69 -7.35
C ASN A 480 -19.40 13.66 -6.03
N GLY A 481 -19.03 14.47 -5.06
CA GLY A 481 -19.81 14.64 -3.84
C GLY A 481 -18.84 14.72 -2.69
N ILE A 482 -19.34 14.28 -1.55
CA ILE A 482 -18.52 13.72 -0.48
C ILE A 482 -17.69 12.56 -1.02
N ASP A 483 -18.26 11.73 -1.91
CA ASP A 483 -17.55 10.61 -2.53
C ASP A 483 -16.78 11.01 -3.80
N PRO A 484 -15.47 10.70 -3.88
CA PRO A 484 -14.81 10.65 -5.17
C PRO A 484 -15.42 9.50 -5.98
N LEU A 485 -15.59 9.68 -7.29
CA LEU A 485 -15.94 8.60 -8.20
C LEU A 485 -14.76 8.29 -9.12
N PRO A 486 -14.54 7.01 -9.46
CA PRO A 486 -13.59 6.66 -10.49
C PRO A 486 -14.21 7.10 -11.81
N VAL A 487 -13.60 8.07 -12.48
CA VAL A 487 -14.08 8.54 -13.78
C VAL A 487 -13.01 8.20 -14.82
N PRO A 488 -13.38 7.62 -15.97
CA PRO A 488 -12.44 7.42 -17.06
C PRO A 488 -11.75 8.73 -17.42
N THR A 489 -10.42 8.76 -17.35
CA THR A 489 -9.59 9.95 -17.68
C THR A 489 -9.03 9.94 -19.06
N SER A 490 -8.90 8.74 -19.60
CA SER A 490 -9.08 8.54 -21.02
C SER A 490 -10.55 8.77 -21.38
N ILE A 491 -11.04 10.02 -21.33
CA ILE A 491 -12.29 10.33 -22.04
C ILE A 491 -11.94 10.20 -23.51
N ARG A 492 -12.23 9.03 -24.07
CA ARG A 492 -11.99 8.74 -25.48
C ARG A 492 -12.83 9.74 -26.28
N ARG A 493 -12.16 10.66 -26.95
CA ARG A 493 -12.78 11.63 -27.84
C ARG A 493 -12.52 11.21 -29.27
N VAL A 494 -13.57 11.35 -30.07
CA VAL A 494 -13.46 11.29 -31.52
C VAL A 494 -13.27 12.73 -31.98
N ARG A 495 -12.08 13.05 -32.50
CA ARG A 495 -11.68 14.42 -32.89
C ARG A 495 -10.98 14.43 -34.23
N THR A 496 -10.85 15.62 -34.79
CA THR A 496 -9.86 15.87 -35.84
C THR A 496 -8.50 15.99 -35.18
N ILE A 497 -7.55 15.13 -35.55
CA ILE A 497 -6.18 15.13 -35.04
C ILE A 497 -5.24 15.20 -36.23
N ALA A 498 -4.34 16.19 -36.23
CA ALA A 498 -3.43 16.49 -37.33
C ALA A 498 -4.13 16.52 -38.71
N GLY A 499 -5.33 17.12 -38.77
CA GLY A 499 -6.14 17.22 -39.99
C GLY A 499 -6.92 15.96 -40.38
N VAL A 500 -6.81 14.85 -39.64
CA VAL A 500 -7.58 13.63 -39.88
C VAL A 500 -8.78 13.58 -38.94
N SER A 501 -9.99 13.58 -39.50
CA SER A 501 -11.24 13.51 -38.75
C SER A 501 -11.48 12.11 -38.16
N ASN A 502 -12.24 12.07 -37.07
CA ASN A 502 -12.66 10.85 -36.38
C ASN A 502 -11.54 9.96 -35.83
N VAL A 503 -10.45 10.58 -35.37
CA VAL A 503 -9.37 9.87 -34.68
C VAL A 503 -9.71 9.78 -33.20
N ASP A 504 -9.57 8.57 -32.67
CA ASP A 504 -9.68 8.31 -31.25
C ASP A 504 -8.46 8.85 -30.50
N CYS A 505 -8.72 9.68 -29.50
CA CYS A 505 -7.69 10.32 -28.67
C CYS A 505 -8.18 10.47 -27.23
N TYR A 506 -7.25 10.81 -26.34
CA TYR A 506 -7.49 11.03 -24.93
C TYR A 506 -7.47 12.52 -24.59
N GLU A 507 -8.36 12.93 -23.69
CA GLU A 507 -8.39 14.30 -23.16
C GLU A 507 -7.29 14.48 -22.11
N ASN A 508 -6.48 15.53 -22.23
CA ASN A 508 -5.48 15.84 -21.22
C ASN A 508 -6.14 16.52 -20.02
N VAL A 509 -6.46 15.74 -18.99
CA VAL A 509 -7.17 16.23 -17.80
C VAL A 509 -6.43 17.37 -17.08
N GLU A 510 -5.10 17.43 -17.18
CA GLU A 510 -4.25 18.54 -16.68
C GLU A 510 -4.74 19.91 -17.18
N ASN A 511 -5.20 19.95 -18.43
CA ASN A 511 -5.53 21.17 -19.16
C ASN A 511 -6.99 21.24 -19.61
N SER A 512 -7.83 20.33 -19.08
CA SER A 512 -9.26 20.25 -19.39
C SER A 512 -10.05 21.40 -18.74
N VAL A 513 -11.24 21.67 -19.25
CA VAL A 513 -12.14 22.69 -18.65
C VAL A 513 -12.56 22.33 -17.23
N ASP A 514 -12.58 21.04 -16.91
CA ASP A 514 -12.91 20.49 -15.59
C ASP A 514 -11.65 20.20 -14.78
N ALA A 515 -10.48 20.75 -15.12
CA ALA A 515 -9.20 20.48 -14.45
C ALA A 515 -9.26 20.67 -12.92
N ASN A 516 -10.10 21.59 -12.45
CA ASN A 516 -10.36 21.86 -11.03
C ASN A 516 -11.26 20.82 -10.33
N GLN A 517 -11.75 19.80 -11.03
CA GLN A 517 -12.59 18.73 -10.49
C GLN A 517 -11.88 17.39 -10.37
N TRP A 518 -10.64 17.27 -10.88
CA TRP A 518 -9.87 16.04 -10.84
C TRP A 518 -8.99 15.98 -9.60
N ILE A 519 -8.97 14.80 -8.97
CA ILE A 519 -8.10 14.49 -7.84
C ILE A 519 -6.78 14.02 -8.42
N THR A 520 -5.70 14.56 -7.88
CA THR A 520 -4.39 14.67 -8.51
C THR A 520 -3.67 13.34 -8.72
N THR A 521 -3.86 12.80 -9.91
CA THR A 521 -3.03 11.80 -10.61
C THR A 521 -2.94 12.16 -12.10
N SER A 522 -3.02 13.45 -12.45
CA SER A 522 -3.18 13.94 -13.83
C SER A 522 -2.07 13.51 -14.79
N ASN A 523 -0.92 13.09 -14.26
CA ASN A 523 0.23 12.59 -15.01
C ASN A 523 0.09 11.12 -15.42
N LEU A 524 -0.86 10.35 -14.86
CA LEU A 524 -1.14 8.99 -15.32
C LEU A 524 -1.86 9.06 -16.67
N LYS A 525 -1.24 8.51 -17.72
CA LYS A 525 -1.74 8.60 -19.10
C LYS A 525 -2.31 7.30 -19.65
N ALA A 526 -1.83 6.17 -19.15
CA ALA A 526 -2.38 4.87 -19.51
C ALA A 526 -2.06 3.84 -18.42
N ILE A 527 -2.93 2.84 -18.29
CA ILE A 527 -2.62 1.59 -17.60
C ILE A 527 -2.51 0.53 -18.69
N LEU A 528 -1.30 0.00 -18.87
CA LEU A 528 -0.97 -0.95 -19.90
C LEU A 528 -1.09 -2.35 -19.31
N THR A 529 -1.84 -3.26 -19.93
CA THR A 529 -1.89 -4.67 -19.51
C THR A 529 -1.09 -5.53 -20.47
N SER A 530 -0.11 -6.27 -19.97
CA SER A 530 0.79 -7.07 -20.80
C SER A 530 0.02 -8.00 -21.76
N PHE A 531 -0.99 -8.72 -21.27
CA PHE A 531 -1.79 -9.66 -22.08
C PHE A 531 -2.49 -9.02 -23.29
N THR A 532 -2.82 -7.74 -23.25
CA THR A 532 -3.46 -7.01 -24.37
C THR A 532 -2.57 -7.01 -25.61
N TYR A 533 -1.26 -6.83 -25.42
CA TYR A 533 -0.30 -6.66 -26.51
C TYR A 533 0.24 -7.98 -27.06
N VAL A 534 -0.17 -9.11 -26.47
CA VAL A 534 0.19 -10.46 -26.91
C VAL A 534 -0.62 -10.87 -28.16
N ASN A 535 -1.86 -10.44 -28.29
CA ASN A 535 -2.81 -11.00 -29.25
C ASN A 535 -2.59 -10.59 -30.72
N ASP A 536 -1.72 -9.61 -30.98
CA ASP A 536 -1.61 -8.96 -32.30
C ASP A 536 -0.50 -9.53 -33.21
N LYS A 537 0.24 -10.55 -32.73
CA LYS A 537 1.21 -11.44 -33.44
C LYS A 537 2.13 -12.20 -32.46
N LEU A 538 2.13 -11.82 -31.18
CA LEU A 538 2.90 -12.45 -30.10
C LEU A 538 2.19 -13.66 -29.47
N SER A 539 1.00 -14.04 -29.97
CA SER A 539 0.17 -15.11 -29.41
C SER A 539 0.83 -16.49 -29.42
N LEU A 540 1.83 -16.70 -30.28
CA LEU A 540 2.65 -17.92 -30.29
C LEU A 540 3.87 -17.86 -29.36
N ALA A 541 4.32 -16.67 -28.95
CA ALA A 541 5.57 -16.49 -28.20
C ALA A 541 5.35 -16.06 -26.74
N GLN A 542 4.25 -15.38 -26.41
CA GLN A 542 3.99 -14.80 -25.08
C GLN A 542 5.12 -13.90 -24.54
N GLN A 543 6.05 -13.45 -25.41
CA GLN A 543 7.22 -12.64 -25.07
C GLN A 543 7.62 -11.71 -26.22
N GLY A 544 8.24 -10.56 -25.94
CA GLY A 544 8.88 -9.70 -26.93
C GLY A 544 8.85 -8.21 -26.57
N THR A 545 9.66 -7.41 -27.26
CA THR A 545 9.66 -5.95 -27.08
C THR A 545 8.46 -5.33 -27.79
N VAL A 546 7.74 -4.46 -27.09
CA VAL A 546 6.68 -3.59 -27.62
C VAL A 546 7.14 -2.15 -27.43
N GLN A 547 7.00 -1.35 -28.49
CA GLN A 547 7.32 0.07 -28.44
C GLN A 547 6.04 0.86 -28.25
N PHE A 548 6.03 1.74 -27.25
CA PHE A 548 4.96 2.68 -26.96
C PHE A 548 5.38 4.11 -27.34
N ARG A 549 4.41 4.93 -27.73
CA ARG A 549 4.59 6.32 -28.11
C ARG A 549 3.49 7.20 -27.54
N ILE A 550 3.87 8.35 -26.99
CA ILE A 550 2.93 9.40 -26.61
C ILE A 550 3.08 10.60 -27.55
N GLU A 551 1.95 11.12 -28.04
CA GLU A 551 1.90 12.32 -28.89
C GLU A 551 0.89 13.32 -28.32
N GLY A 552 1.24 14.60 -28.32
CA GLY A 552 0.38 15.70 -27.83
C GLY A 552 -0.19 16.59 -28.94
N TYR A 553 -1.42 17.06 -28.73
CA TYR A 553 -2.18 17.84 -29.71
C TYR A 553 -2.89 19.04 -29.10
N GLN A 554 -3.03 20.09 -29.92
CA GLN A 554 -3.76 21.31 -29.57
C GLN A 554 -5.28 21.11 -29.54
N GLY A 555 -5.97 22.05 -28.88
CA GLY A 555 -7.43 22.12 -28.85
C GLY A 555 -8.07 22.89 -30.01
N ASP A 556 -7.32 23.17 -31.06
CA ASP A 556 -7.80 23.86 -32.26
C ASP A 556 -8.66 22.93 -33.13
N ALA A 557 -9.36 23.49 -34.11
CA ALA A 557 -10.27 22.72 -34.98
C ALA A 557 -9.56 21.62 -35.79
N ALA A 558 -8.24 21.76 -36.01
CA ALA A 558 -7.42 20.80 -36.75
C ALA A 558 -6.73 19.73 -35.86
N GLY A 559 -6.74 19.93 -34.53
CA GLY A 559 -5.99 19.10 -33.59
C GLY A 559 -4.49 19.09 -33.90
N THR A 560 -3.89 20.26 -34.06
CA THR A 560 -2.50 20.43 -34.54
C THR A 560 -1.53 19.69 -33.60
N LYS A 561 -0.66 18.86 -34.19
CA LYS A 561 0.36 18.11 -33.44
C LYS A 561 1.42 19.07 -32.90
N ILE A 562 1.75 18.93 -31.62
CA ILE A 562 2.84 19.65 -30.99
C ILE A 562 4.09 18.78 -31.12
N THR A 563 5.04 19.18 -31.97
CA THR A 563 6.21 18.37 -32.32
C THR A 563 7.18 18.13 -31.17
N THR A 564 7.18 19.01 -30.17
CA THR A 564 7.96 18.84 -28.94
C THR A 564 7.34 17.82 -27.99
N VAL A 565 6.14 17.32 -28.28
CA VAL A 565 5.38 16.38 -27.46
C VAL A 565 5.22 15.07 -28.22
N ASP A 566 6.34 14.37 -28.40
CA ASP A 566 6.45 13.15 -29.20
C ASP A 566 7.59 12.29 -28.64
N GLU A 567 7.25 11.26 -27.88
CA GLU A 567 8.24 10.44 -27.18
C GLU A 567 7.89 8.97 -27.19
N THR A 568 8.92 8.11 -27.33
CA THR A 568 8.78 6.66 -27.36
C THR A 568 9.48 5.97 -26.20
N ILE A 569 8.94 4.85 -25.77
CA ILE A 569 9.53 3.96 -24.76
C ILE A 569 9.37 2.50 -25.19
N ASP A 570 10.41 1.70 -25.00
CA ASP A 570 10.40 0.27 -25.32
C ASP A 570 10.21 -0.52 -24.02
N LEU A 571 9.32 -1.52 -24.03
CA LEU A 571 9.09 -2.43 -22.91
C LEU A 571 9.21 -3.88 -23.40
N PHE A 572 10.04 -4.68 -22.73
CA PHE A 572 10.15 -6.11 -23.00
C PHE A 572 9.07 -6.84 -22.21
N LEU A 573 8.09 -7.40 -22.89
CA LEU A 573 7.02 -8.17 -22.30
C LEU A 573 7.40 -9.65 -22.20
N ASP A 574 7.01 -10.31 -21.11
CA ASP A 574 7.04 -11.77 -20.99
C ASP A 574 5.93 -12.24 -20.05
N ASN A 575 5.00 -13.05 -20.54
CA ASN A 575 3.90 -13.61 -19.74
C ASN A 575 4.06 -15.12 -19.49
N ARG A 576 5.24 -15.70 -19.79
CA ARG A 576 5.50 -17.14 -19.61
C ARG A 576 5.87 -17.48 -18.17
N GLY A 577 5.22 -18.50 -17.62
CA GLY A 577 5.52 -19.05 -16.30
C GLY A 577 6.74 -19.96 -16.27
N VAL A 578 7.05 -20.52 -15.10
CA VAL A 578 8.07 -21.57 -14.96
C VAL A 578 7.47 -22.92 -15.33
N GLU A 579 8.11 -23.62 -16.24
CA GLU A 579 7.91 -25.04 -16.47
C GLU A 579 8.76 -25.84 -15.48
N ALA A 580 8.16 -26.22 -14.36
CA ALA A 580 8.82 -27.06 -13.37
C ALA A 580 8.18 -28.45 -13.34
N ASP A 581 9.01 -29.48 -13.17
CA ASP A 581 8.57 -30.87 -13.09
C ASP A 581 9.55 -31.70 -12.24
N ILE A 582 9.03 -32.73 -11.58
CA ILE A 582 9.78 -33.69 -10.79
C ILE A 582 9.43 -35.08 -11.31
N ASP A 583 10.44 -35.88 -11.66
CA ASP A 583 10.23 -37.27 -12.01
C ASP A 583 9.66 -38.01 -10.79
N PRO A 584 8.47 -38.63 -10.88
CA PRO A 584 7.87 -39.31 -9.74
C PRO A 584 8.65 -40.55 -9.30
N ASN A 585 9.59 -41.05 -10.11
CA ASN A 585 10.44 -42.20 -9.80
C ASN A 585 11.64 -41.80 -8.92
N VAL A 586 11.37 -41.53 -7.65
CA VAL A 586 12.38 -41.19 -6.65
C VAL A 586 13.15 -42.45 -6.26
N GLN A 587 14.47 -42.34 -6.04
CA GLN A 587 15.28 -43.46 -5.58
C GLN A 587 15.81 -43.23 -4.17
N LEU A 588 15.70 -44.22 -3.28
CA LEU A 588 16.35 -44.22 -1.96
C LEU A 588 17.24 -45.46 -1.85
N GLY A 589 18.55 -45.26 -1.65
CA GLY A 589 19.49 -46.39 -1.49
C GLY A 589 19.57 -47.33 -2.69
N GLY A 590 19.20 -46.87 -3.88
CA GLY A 590 19.16 -47.67 -5.12
C GLY A 590 17.81 -48.32 -5.41
N THR A 591 16.86 -48.31 -4.47
CA THR A 591 15.47 -48.73 -4.74
C THR A 591 14.70 -47.58 -5.35
N THR A 592 14.10 -47.79 -6.52
CA THR A 592 13.25 -46.78 -7.20
C THR A 592 11.78 -47.06 -6.90
N LEU A 593 11.07 -46.09 -6.35
CA LEU A 593 9.62 -46.16 -6.15
C LEU A 593 8.95 -44.87 -6.65
N GLY A 594 7.64 -44.92 -6.90
CA GLY A 594 6.87 -43.80 -7.44
C GLY A 594 6.41 -42.77 -6.40
N ASN A 595 5.54 -41.86 -6.83
CA ASN A 595 4.85 -40.94 -5.93
C ASN A 595 3.94 -41.72 -4.94
N CYS A 596 3.83 -41.21 -3.70
CA CYS A 596 3.16 -41.84 -2.57
C CYS A 596 3.75 -43.20 -2.14
N ALA A 597 5.01 -43.47 -2.48
CA ALA A 597 5.68 -44.70 -2.09
C ALA A 597 6.23 -44.66 -0.65
N LEU A 598 6.33 -45.84 -0.05
CA LEU A 598 6.95 -46.07 1.24
C LEU A 598 8.31 -46.76 1.05
N PHE A 599 9.38 -46.09 1.48
CA PHE A 599 10.73 -46.61 1.46
C PHE A 599 11.13 -47.13 2.84
N THR A 600 11.65 -48.35 2.90
CA THR A 600 12.27 -48.89 4.11
C THR A 600 13.77 -48.57 4.08
N LEU A 601 14.31 -48.02 5.18
CA LEU A 601 15.74 -47.79 5.32
C LEU A 601 16.53 -49.12 5.18
N PRO A 602 17.72 -49.11 4.55
CA PRO A 602 18.50 -50.32 4.37
C PRO A 602 18.89 -50.91 5.73
N PHE A 603 18.82 -52.23 5.82
CA PHE A 603 19.08 -52.97 7.05
C PHE A 603 19.82 -54.27 6.79
N THR A 604 20.43 -54.78 7.85
CA THR A 604 20.99 -56.12 7.93
C THR A 604 20.32 -56.85 9.07
N GLU A 605 20.03 -58.13 8.87
CA GLU A 605 19.46 -58.98 9.91
C GLU A 605 20.59 -59.67 10.69
N VAL A 606 20.62 -59.45 12.01
CA VAL A 606 21.56 -60.10 12.93
C VAL A 606 20.73 -60.75 14.03
N ASP A 607 20.83 -62.08 14.17
CA ASP A 607 20.08 -62.86 15.17
C ASP A 607 18.54 -62.63 15.13
N GLY A 608 17.97 -62.44 13.93
CA GLY A 608 16.54 -62.18 13.75
C GLY A 608 16.10 -60.74 14.03
N ILE A 609 17.05 -59.84 14.32
CA ILE A 609 16.82 -58.41 14.56
C ILE A 609 17.31 -57.64 13.34
N LYS A 610 16.42 -56.85 12.73
CA LYS A 610 16.78 -55.95 11.63
C LYS A 610 17.43 -54.69 12.21
N VAL A 611 18.68 -54.44 11.83
CA VAL A 611 19.44 -53.26 12.24
C VAL A 611 19.67 -52.38 11.02
N VAL A 612 19.25 -51.12 11.09
CA VAL A 612 19.46 -50.13 10.01
C VAL A 612 20.96 -49.95 9.77
N THR A 613 21.39 -50.07 8.51
CA THR A 613 22.81 -49.96 8.12
C THR A 613 23.23 -48.54 7.75
N ASP A 614 22.30 -47.71 7.26
CA ASP A 614 22.57 -46.30 6.94
C ASP A 614 21.33 -45.42 7.18
N GLU A 615 21.31 -44.72 8.32
CA GLU A 615 20.27 -43.74 8.70
C GLU A 615 20.27 -42.48 7.81
N LYS A 616 21.29 -42.29 6.98
CA LYS A 616 21.47 -41.16 6.05
C LYS A 616 21.56 -41.64 4.61
N THR A 617 20.86 -42.74 4.30
CA THR A 617 20.80 -43.34 2.97
C THR A 617 20.54 -42.29 1.90
N PRO A 618 21.31 -42.25 0.79
CA PRO A 618 21.14 -41.20 -0.21
C PRO A 618 19.83 -41.35 -0.98
N ILE A 619 19.23 -40.19 -1.29
CA ILE A 619 18.06 -40.06 -2.15
C ILE A 619 18.48 -39.48 -3.50
N THR A 620 18.05 -40.08 -4.61
CA THR A 620 18.27 -39.56 -5.97
C THR A 620 16.96 -39.03 -6.52
N ILE A 621 16.97 -37.77 -6.95
CA ILE A 621 15.82 -37.04 -7.48
C ILE A 621 16.19 -36.44 -8.82
N ARG A 622 15.30 -36.61 -9.80
CA ARG A 622 15.41 -35.99 -11.12
C ARG A 622 14.34 -34.93 -11.28
N PHE A 623 14.72 -33.72 -11.66
CA PHE A 623 13.79 -32.60 -11.78
C PHE A 623 14.21 -31.60 -12.86
N ARG A 624 13.28 -30.74 -13.28
CA ARG A 624 13.54 -29.59 -14.16
C ARG A 624 12.85 -28.33 -13.64
N ALA A 625 13.43 -27.18 -13.95
CA ALA A 625 12.83 -25.87 -13.76
C ALA A 625 13.32 -24.96 -14.89
N LYS A 626 12.45 -24.75 -15.89
CA LYS A 626 12.77 -24.05 -17.13
C LYS A 626 11.88 -22.83 -17.31
N GLN A 627 12.46 -21.74 -17.78
CA GLN A 627 11.74 -20.57 -18.25
C GLN A 627 12.33 -20.19 -19.61
N GLU A 628 11.58 -20.45 -20.68
CA GLU A 628 12.10 -20.36 -22.05
C GLU A 628 12.46 -18.94 -22.51
N SER A 629 12.01 -17.91 -21.80
CA SER A 629 12.31 -16.51 -22.13
C SER A 629 13.66 -16.06 -21.58
N GLY A 630 14.29 -16.88 -20.74
CA GLY A 630 15.55 -16.52 -20.10
C GLY A 630 15.39 -15.55 -18.94
N PHE A 631 14.20 -15.43 -18.34
CA PHE A 631 13.95 -14.61 -17.15
C PHE A 631 13.87 -15.42 -15.87
N MET A 632 14.36 -16.68 -15.85
CA MET A 632 14.55 -17.38 -14.58
C MET A 632 15.40 -16.48 -13.66
N GLY A 633 14.97 -16.32 -12.42
CA GLY A 633 15.69 -15.60 -11.37
C GLY A 633 16.40 -16.56 -10.45
N GLN A 634 15.69 -17.60 -10.01
CA GLN A 634 16.26 -18.69 -9.23
C GLN A 634 15.38 -19.92 -9.33
N TYR A 635 15.96 -21.09 -9.11
CA TYR A 635 15.21 -22.31 -8.84
C TYR A 635 15.86 -23.08 -7.69
N ALA A 636 15.06 -23.85 -6.96
CA ALA A 636 15.50 -24.61 -5.80
C ALA A 636 14.69 -25.90 -5.65
N LEU A 637 15.38 -27.01 -5.37
CA LEU A 637 14.77 -28.24 -4.88
C LEU A 637 14.75 -28.22 -3.34
N THR A 638 13.60 -28.52 -2.76
CA THR A 638 13.39 -28.61 -1.31
C THR A 638 12.78 -29.95 -0.91
N ILE A 639 13.16 -30.45 0.27
CA ILE A 639 12.56 -31.63 0.90
C ILE A 639 12.07 -31.20 2.29
N GLY A 640 10.79 -31.42 2.57
CA GLY A 640 10.18 -31.22 3.88
C GLY A 640 9.92 -32.52 4.62
N LYS A 641 10.06 -32.52 5.95
CA LYS A 641 9.80 -33.66 6.85
C LYS A 641 8.55 -33.39 7.69
N GLY A 642 7.50 -34.18 7.47
CA GLY A 642 6.22 -34.06 8.16
C GLY A 642 5.69 -32.62 8.21
N ALA A 643 5.20 -32.21 9.38
CA ALA A 643 4.77 -30.84 9.65
C ALA A 643 5.91 -29.90 10.13
N ILE A 644 7.15 -30.38 10.20
CA ILE A 644 8.29 -29.67 10.81
C ILE A 644 8.88 -28.62 9.85
N GLY A 645 8.73 -28.84 8.55
CA GLY A 645 9.23 -27.94 7.50
C GLY A 645 10.39 -28.56 6.71
N ASN A 646 11.17 -27.70 6.03
CA ASN A 646 12.28 -28.13 5.16
C ASN A 646 13.46 -28.66 5.98
N ILE A 647 14.11 -29.73 5.52
CA ILE A 647 15.30 -30.32 6.13
C ILE A 647 16.59 -29.91 5.40
N THR A 648 17.71 -29.93 6.11
CA THR A 648 19.03 -29.65 5.56
C THR A 648 19.59 -30.85 4.81
N LEU A 649 20.20 -30.61 3.64
CA LEU A 649 20.64 -31.59 2.66
C LEU A 649 22.11 -31.36 2.32
N THR A 650 22.87 -32.44 2.18
CA THR A 650 24.28 -32.46 1.78
C THR A 650 24.43 -33.27 0.49
N ARG A 651 25.33 -32.86 -0.41
CA ARG A 651 25.53 -33.52 -1.71
C ARG A 651 26.73 -34.48 -1.67
N THR A 652 26.59 -35.65 -2.27
CA THR A 652 27.69 -36.61 -2.47
C THR A 652 28.49 -36.25 -3.74
N SER A 653 29.76 -35.89 -3.58
CA SER A 653 30.77 -35.43 -4.60
C SER A 653 31.11 -36.45 -5.72
N PRO A 654 31.65 -36.07 -6.93
CA PRO A 654 32.28 -34.78 -7.31
C PRO A 654 31.71 -33.99 -8.53
N ALA A 655 31.61 -32.65 -8.32
CA ALA A 655 31.75 -31.50 -9.25
C ALA A 655 30.81 -31.30 -10.47
N PRO A 656 30.53 -30.05 -10.93
CA PRO A 656 31.20 -28.77 -10.66
C PRO A 656 30.43 -27.83 -9.71
N ALA A 657 31.16 -26.80 -9.24
CA ALA A 657 30.69 -25.76 -8.34
C ALA A 657 29.52 -24.98 -8.96
N VAL A 658 28.29 -25.29 -8.54
CA VAL A 658 27.22 -24.31 -8.55
C VAL A 658 27.63 -23.29 -7.49
N PHE A 659 28.01 -22.09 -7.92
CA PHE A 659 28.32 -20.99 -7.00
C PHE A 659 27.04 -20.68 -6.21
N HIS A 660 26.99 -21.16 -4.97
CA HIS A 660 26.02 -20.73 -3.99
C HIS A 660 26.40 -19.32 -3.55
N THR A 661 25.89 -18.28 -4.23
CA THR A 661 25.80 -16.97 -3.58
C THR A 661 24.60 -17.01 -2.65
N THR A 662 24.90 -17.27 -1.37
CA THR A 662 24.01 -16.95 -0.26
C THR A 662 23.75 -15.45 -0.25
N ALA A 663 22.69 -15.03 -0.93
CA ALA A 663 22.01 -13.76 -0.69
C ALA A 663 20.52 -14.06 -0.42
N GLN A 664 20.30 -14.28 0.88
CA GLN A 664 19.10 -14.52 1.71
C GLN A 664 18.28 -13.21 1.96
N PRO A 665 17.19 -13.14 2.80
CA PRO A 665 16.66 -14.09 3.81
C PRO A 665 15.12 -14.30 3.79
N THR A 666 14.46 -15.22 4.50
CA THR A 666 14.41 -15.36 5.97
C THR A 666 14.12 -16.80 6.43
N GLY A 667 15.15 -17.48 6.91
CA GLY A 667 15.05 -18.71 7.70
C GLY A 667 16.42 -19.33 7.88
N ALA A 668 17.04 -19.12 9.04
CA ALA A 668 18.27 -19.78 9.41
C ALA A 668 18.09 -21.31 9.32
N GLY A 669 18.92 -21.99 8.53
CA GLY A 669 18.97 -23.45 8.46
C GLY A 669 18.56 -24.11 7.13
N GLN A 670 18.32 -23.38 6.04
CA GLN A 670 17.94 -23.99 4.76
C GLN A 670 19.12 -24.14 3.78
N THR A 671 19.62 -25.35 3.55
CA THR A 671 20.41 -25.68 2.35
C THR A 671 19.47 -26.09 1.22
N GLN A 672 19.10 -25.13 0.38
CA GLN A 672 18.41 -25.40 -0.88
C GLN A 672 19.45 -25.81 -1.93
N VAL A 673 19.14 -26.82 -2.77
CA VAL A 673 19.99 -27.13 -3.94
C VAL A 673 19.37 -26.47 -5.16
N GLY A 674 20.07 -25.48 -5.69
CA GLY A 674 19.51 -24.58 -6.69
C GLY A 674 20.56 -23.60 -7.20
N ARG A 675 20.15 -22.77 -8.16
CA ARG A 675 20.97 -21.71 -8.71
C ARG A 675 20.16 -20.44 -8.82
N SER A 676 20.82 -19.32 -8.58
CA SER A 676 20.27 -17.99 -8.79
C SER A 676 21.01 -17.30 -9.92
N TYR A 677 20.28 -16.51 -10.69
CA TYR A 677 20.84 -15.58 -11.64
C TYR A 677 21.79 -14.62 -10.90
N SER A 678 23.04 -14.57 -11.35
CA SER A 678 24.01 -13.60 -10.86
C SER A 678 24.63 -12.92 -12.07
N ASP A 679 24.29 -11.65 -12.26
CA ASP A 679 25.00 -10.77 -13.18
C ASP A 679 25.77 -9.75 -12.34
N THR A 680 27.10 -9.86 -12.38
CA THR A 680 27.97 -8.84 -11.81
C THR A 680 28.19 -7.76 -12.87
N ALA A 681 27.22 -6.85 -12.92
CA ALA A 681 27.34 -5.50 -13.47
C ALA A 681 27.50 -5.34 -14.99
N ASN A 682 27.14 -6.31 -15.84
CA ASN A 682 27.09 -6.06 -17.29
C ASN A 682 25.86 -6.71 -17.92
N LEU A 683 24.85 -5.87 -18.21
CA LEU A 683 23.58 -6.12 -18.93
C LEU A 683 23.69 -6.85 -20.30
N VAL A 684 24.85 -7.44 -20.62
CA VAL A 684 25.20 -8.10 -21.87
C VAL A 684 24.57 -9.49 -21.97
N SER A 685 24.26 -10.18 -20.85
CA SER A 685 23.43 -11.40 -20.89
C SER A 685 22.31 -11.39 -19.85
N CYS A 686 21.26 -10.61 -20.12
CA CYS A 686 19.96 -10.70 -19.46
C CYS A 686 19.21 -12.02 -19.81
N PHE A 687 19.88 -13.18 -19.73
CA PHE A 687 19.35 -14.48 -20.12
C PHE A 687 19.80 -15.57 -19.15
N PHE A 688 18.83 -16.22 -18.52
CA PHE A 688 18.96 -17.43 -17.70
C PHE A 688 17.63 -18.17 -17.78
N SER A 689 17.63 -19.33 -18.42
CA SER A 689 16.51 -20.23 -18.63
C SER A 689 16.31 -21.24 -17.50
N GLY A 690 17.29 -21.45 -16.62
CA GLY A 690 17.17 -22.31 -15.44
C GLY A 690 17.97 -23.61 -15.58
N THR A 691 17.33 -24.76 -15.33
CA THR A 691 18.02 -26.07 -15.37
C THR A 691 18.73 -26.39 -16.69
N PRO A 692 18.28 -25.94 -17.88
CA PRO A 692 19.02 -26.15 -19.13
C PRO A 692 20.37 -25.40 -19.21
N ASP A 693 20.59 -24.39 -18.37
CA ASP A 693 21.85 -23.64 -18.34
C ASP A 693 22.89 -24.26 -17.39
N GLU A 694 22.62 -25.45 -16.87
CA GLU A 694 23.56 -26.17 -16.01
C GLU A 694 24.65 -26.86 -16.85
N PRO A 695 25.90 -26.38 -16.80
CA PRO A 695 26.96 -26.90 -17.68
C PRO A 695 27.30 -28.36 -17.42
N ALA A 696 26.94 -28.88 -16.23
CA ALA A 696 27.18 -30.26 -15.83
C ALA A 696 26.11 -31.25 -16.34
N PHE A 697 24.97 -30.75 -16.81
CA PHE A 697 23.81 -31.56 -17.19
C PHE A 697 23.34 -31.12 -18.58
N PRO A 698 23.86 -31.73 -19.67
CA PRO A 698 23.39 -31.44 -21.02
C PRO A 698 21.96 -31.97 -21.20
N GLY A 699 20.95 -31.15 -20.87
CA GLY A 699 19.53 -31.48 -20.99
C GLY A 699 18.65 -30.63 -20.07
N ASP A 700 17.33 -30.78 -20.19
CA ASP A 700 16.37 -29.99 -19.40
C ASP A 700 16.25 -30.46 -17.94
N TYR A 701 16.57 -31.74 -17.66
CA TYR A 701 16.49 -32.33 -16.33
C TYR A 701 17.86 -32.47 -15.68
N ILE A 702 17.89 -32.17 -14.38
CA ILE A 702 19.03 -32.41 -13.50
C ILE A 702 18.70 -33.63 -12.64
N GLU A 703 19.68 -34.52 -12.47
CA GLU A 703 19.62 -35.60 -11.50
C GLU A 703 20.58 -35.31 -10.34
N LEU A 704 20.06 -35.34 -9.12
CA LEU A 704 20.81 -35.07 -7.90
C LEU A 704 20.69 -36.23 -6.94
N THR A 705 21.83 -36.68 -6.43
CA THR A 705 21.91 -37.56 -5.26
C THR A 705 22.25 -36.74 -4.02
N LEU A 706 21.39 -36.82 -3.01
CA LEU A 706 21.37 -35.99 -1.81
C LEU A 706 21.36 -36.89 -0.56
N ARG A 707 21.96 -36.43 0.53
CA ARG A 707 21.87 -37.04 1.85
C ARG A 707 21.33 -36.03 2.86
N PRO A 708 20.54 -36.43 3.85
CA PRO A 708 20.15 -35.53 4.92
C PRO A 708 21.39 -35.20 5.76
N GLU A 709 21.49 -33.97 6.25
CA GLU A 709 22.60 -33.59 7.15
C GLU A 709 22.50 -34.36 8.47
N ASN A 710 21.26 -34.51 8.98
CA ASN A 710 20.90 -35.39 10.09
C ASN A 710 20.32 -36.71 9.57
N ASN A 711 19.84 -37.60 10.45
CA ASN A 711 19.19 -38.83 10.01
C ASN A 711 17.83 -38.54 9.37
N TRP A 712 17.35 -39.42 8.48
CA TRP A 712 15.99 -39.31 7.96
C TRP A 712 14.95 -39.37 9.08
N LEU A 713 15.13 -40.30 10.02
CA LEU A 713 14.26 -40.53 11.17
C LEU A 713 15.01 -40.24 12.48
N GLU A 714 14.33 -39.61 13.43
CA GLU A 714 14.86 -39.46 14.79
C GLU A 714 14.94 -40.83 15.49
N PRO A 715 15.71 -41.00 16.58
CA PRO A 715 15.84 -42.28 17.28
C PRO A 715 14.52 -42.91 17.72
N ASP A 716 13.50 -42.09 18.02
CA ASP A 716 12.16 -42.50 18.45
C ASP A 716 11.13 -42.60 17.30
N GLN A 717 11.53 -42.30 16.07
CA GLN A 717 10.65 -42.33 14.90
C GLN A 717 10.82 -43.62 14.11
N ASN A 718 9.73 -44.38 13.95
CA ASN A 718 9.69 -45.55 13.07
C ASN A 718 9.23 -45.20 11.65
N PHE A 719 8.56 -44.06 11.47
CA PHE A 719 8.01 -43.62 10.18
C PHE A 719 7.91 -42.10 10.13
N CYS A 720 8.16 -41.51 8.96
CA CYS A 720 7.81 -40.12 8.66
C CYS A 720 7.46 -39.94 7.17
N ALA A 721 6.56 -39.00 6.89
CA ALA A 721 6.25 -38.57 5.53
C ALA A 721 7.13 -37.38 5.13
N PHE A 722 7.52 -37.34 3.87
CA PHE A 722 8.34 -36.30 3.28
C PHE A 722 7.66 -35.75 2.03
N ARG A 723 7.82 -34.44 1.83
CA ARG A 723 7.37 -33.75 0.62
C ARG A 723 8.59 -33.25 -0.16
N ILE A 724 8.60 -33.48 -1.46
CA ILE A 724 9.65 -33.01 -2.36
C ILE A 724 9.01 -32.00 -3.31
N ARG A 725 9.66 -30.84 -3.47
CA ARG A 725 9.13 -29.73 -4.25
C ARG A 725 10.25 -28.99 -4.96
N VAL A 726 9.95 -28.50 -6.16
CA VAL A 726 10.81 -27.57 -6.88
C VAL A 726 10.13 -26.22 -6.91
N ASP A 727 10.84 -25.21 -6.43
CA ASP A 727 10.45 -23.82 -6.45
C ASP A 727 11.23 -23.09 -7.55
N GLY A 728 10.56 -22.17 -8.24
CA GLY A 728 11.12 -21.30 -9.24
C GLY A 728 10.68 -19.86 -9.01
N HIS A 729 11.56 -18.91 -9.28
CA HIS A 729 11.26 -17.48 -9.18
C HIS A 729 11.62 -16.84 -10.51
N ILE A 730 10.73 -16.02 -11.05
CA ILE A 730 10.93 -15.35 -12.33
C ILE A 730 11.28 -13.88 -12.09
N ARG A 731 12.16 -13.33 -12.92
CA ARG A 731 12.49 -11.91 -12.97
C ARG A 731 11.44 -11.17 -13.80
N HIS A 732 10.22 -11.07 -13.26
CA HIS A 732 9.13 -10.28 -13.82
C HIS A 732 8.82 -9.09 -12.93
N THR A 733 8.40 -7.99 -13.52
CA THR A 733 7.96 -6.79 -12.79
C THR A 733 6.83 -6.08 -13.51
N ASP A 734 5.95 -5.45 -12.76
CA ASP A 734 4.95 -4.49 -13.26
C ASP A 734 5.44 -3.03 -13.15
N GLY A 735 6.69 -2.85 -12.73
CA GLY A 735 7.30 -1.56 -12.41
C GLY A 735 7.21 -1.19 -10.93
N GLU A 736 6.50 -1.95 -10.11
CA GLU A 736 6.27 -1.65 -8.69
C GLU A 736 6.68 -2.83 -7.80
N ASN A 737 6.29 -4.03 -8.20
CA ASN A 737 6.56 -5.29 -7.55
C ASN A 737 7.43 -6.20 -8.43
N SER A 738 8.07 -7.17 -7.80
CA SER A 738 8.62 -8.35 -8.47
C SER A 738 7.57 -9.48 -8.42
N ASN A 739 7.18 -10.01 -9.57
CA ASN A 739 6.23 -11.13 -9.70
C ASN A 739 6.98 -12.49 -9.76
N PRO A 740 6.29 -13.64 -9.86
CA PRO A 740 5.85 -14.55 -8.80
C PRO A 740 6.81 -15.72 -8.49
N ASN A 741 6.61 -16.34 -7.31
CA ASN A 741 7.15 -17.66 -6.99
C ASN A 741 6.22 -18.76 -7.56
N TYR A 742 6.81 -19.67 -8.31
CA TYR A 742 6.22 -20.89 -8.84
C TYR A 742 6.68 -22.07 -8.00
N SER A 743 5.82 -23.07 -7.85
CA SER A 743 6.30 -24.38 -7.49
C SER A 743 5.56 -25.47 -8.20
N THR A 744 6.22 -26.61 -8.27
CA THR A 744 5.60 -27.86 -8.71
C THR A 744 4.56 -28.33 -7.72
N ASN A 745 3.75 -29.28 -8.19
CA ASN A 745 3.08 -30.22 -7.31
C ASN A 745 4.12 -30.95 -6.45
N GLU A 746 3.71 -31.35 -5.25
CA GLU A 746 4.58 -32.05 -4.31
C GLU A 746 4.61 -33.55 -4.66
N VAL A 747 5.81 -34.13 -4.64
CA VAL A 747 5.98 -35.60 -4.60
C VAL A 747 6.05 -36.00 -3.13
N LEU A 748 5.16 -36.90 -2.73
CA LEU A 748 5.06 -37.36 -1.34
C LEU A 748 5.69 -38.75 -1.24
N ILE A 749 6.55 -38.96 -0.25
CA ILE A 749 7.14 -40.27 0.04
C ILE A 749 7.08 -40.54 1.55
N GLY A 750 6.98 -41.80 1.93
CA GLY A 750 7.19 -42.25 3.31
C GLY A 750 8.58 -42.85 3.46
N ILE A 751 9.23 -42.64 4.60
CA ILE A 751 10.44 -43.39 4.98
C ILE A 751 10.17 -44.05 6.33
N GLU A 752 10.45 -45.34 6.43
CA GLU A 752 10.29 -46.13 7.64
C GLU A 752 11.55 -46.91 8.02
N ARG A 753 11.63 -47.28 9.31
CA ARG A 753 12.55 -48.31 9.77
C ARG A 753 11.98 -49.70 9.49
N PRO A 754 12.83 -50.71 9.27
CA PRO A 754 12.38 -52.07 9.10
C PRO A 754 11.73 -52.59 10.39
N GLU A 755 10.57 -53.23 10.28
CA GLU A 755 9.91 -53.95 11.38
C GLU A 755 10.68 -55.16 11.88
#